data_AF-A0A8C6RJY0-F1
#
_entry.id   AF-A0A8C6RJY0-F1
#
_cell.length_a   1.000
_cell.length_b   1.000
_cell.length_c   1.000
_cell.angle_alpha   90.00
_cell.angle_beta   90.00
_cell.angle_gamma   90.00
#
_symmetry.space_group_name_H-M   'P 1'
#
loop_
_entity.id
_entity.type
_entity.pdbx_description
1 polymer ?
#
loop_
_entity_poly.entity_id
_entity_poly.type
_entity_poly.pdbx_seq_one_letter_code
_entity_poly.pdbx_strand_id
1 'polypeptide(L)'
;MTTPQSRNYSASKSRTHTQSSEAKIIEKCKLAQKRRTLPLQFSMGGHLSPWPTYTSGQMILHNRKPCTDDCRKRTNSWQQQPLGASKPRYLEQLENYLRKELLLLDLSMDSAQELRLQPYRETFEFFIEDFKTYKPLLSSIKNAYEVMLAHQREKIRSLEPLKAKIVTMSEDCNERILAMRAEERYEISALKKEKMNLLKLIDKKNEEKVSLQSEVSELRKKLAEEYLCYLTERDARKILIGDLNELRYQREDMSLAQSAGVWGEDPVKLTLALKMTQQDLTRTQMELNTMKANFGDVVPRRDFEMQEKINMELQEQLDSLRADYEEVCKEHELLLQLHMSTLKERDQYYSELQEIQRNSTPRPDWTKCESIVAGGPERWQLLAESKNSDQLVEVLLEEIGAGLLREKEFFPGLGYGDTVPPFLRFDGPVENKKPSKKEVVNLLKDAWKERLAEEQKELFADFFFNFLERRFGISDAMPWAYTIFENIKLFRSNEIMNQFYAVLMGKMTESVYINQKETLTHLLKAMTNADSKNEGLITMEQLSTILKSTFPLKREDQIEELMEAGGWDPDSNSVEVLNYHLLFTEDEEGQSEPFVQKLWEQYESEKEAYLQELKQDLGVDLNDEVTLLKLRGALMNIDPSLDKQTLSAYLSQAFQLPVSELPLEDDAKQEEIVIKFQTALDWLQMADIKRVGPRELEPAS
;
A
#
# COMPACT_ATOMS: atom_id res chain seq x y z
N MET A 1 80.25 31.97 -16.17
CA MET A 1 80.52 33.23 -15.45
C MET A 1 79.65 33.23 -14.20
N THR A 2 80.32 33.24 -13.03
CA THR A 2 79.87 33.71 -11.70
C THR A 2 78.43 33.42 -11.22
N THR A 3 78.35 32.50 -10.27
CA THR A 3 77.42 32.46 -9.10
C THR A 3 77.54 33.74 -8.22
N PRO A 4 76.80 33.97 -7.09
CA PRO A 4 75.80 33.14 -6.36
C PRO A 4 74.57 33.91 -5.73
N GLN A 5 73.68 33.13 -5.08
CA GLN A 5 72.96 33.36 -3.78
C GLN A 5 72.15 34.65 -3.51
N SER A 6 70.90 34.49 -3.04
CA SER A 6 70.59 34.42 -1.59
C SER A 6 69.09 34.26 -1.31
N ARG A 7 68.78 33.33 -0.41
CA ARG A 7 67.53 33.25 0.38
C ARG A 7 67.29 34.57 1.14
N ASN A 8 66.03 34.91 1.43
CA ASN A 8 65.54 34.99 2.82
C ASN A 8 64.04 35.27 2.91
N TYR A 9 63.39 34.46 3.75
CA TYR A 9 62.11 34.67 4.39
C TYR A 9 62.07 35.97 5.20
N SER A 10 60.90 36.59 5.33
CA SER A 10 60.47 37.33 6.53
C SER A 10 58.96 37.52 6.53
N ALA A 11 58.31 36.96 7.55
CA ALA A 11 56.92 37.15 7.89
C ALA A 11 56.70 38.49 8.62
N SER A 12 55.50 39.07 8.52
CA SER A 12 54.96 39.98 9.54
C SER A 12 53.43 39.98 9.55
N LYS A 13 52.89 39.85 10.77
CA LYS A 13 51.50 39.69 11.20
C LYS A 13 50.65 40.98 11.13
N SER A 14 49.33 40.75 11.02
CA SER A 14 48.18 41.48 11.62
C SER A 14 47.84 42.87 11.04
N ARG A 15 46.58 43.34 10.93
CA ARG A 15 45.28 43.02 11.54
C ARG A 15 44.22 43.79 10.72
N THR A 16 42.99 43.27 10.50
CA THR A 16 41.69 43.91 10.85
C THR A 16 40.47 43.24 10.19
N HIS A 17 39.49 42.99 11.05
CA HIS A 17 38.08 42.61 10.88
C HIS A 17 37.35 42.93 9.57
N THR A 18 36.50 41.99 9.15
CA THR A 18 35.13 42.30 8.69
C THR A 18 34.17 41.19 9.16
N GLN A 19 33.50 41.45 10.27
CA GLN A 19 32.28 40.76 10.70
C GLN A 19 31.12 41.21 9.78
N SER A 20 30.44 40.32 9.05
CA SER A 20 29.09 40.63 8.56
C SER A 20 28.19 39.46 8.11
N SER A 21 28.54 38.20 8.33
CA SER A 21 27.74 37.07 7.80
C SER A 21 26.99 36.23 8.84
N GLU A 22 27.30 36.31 10.14
CA GLU A 22 26.65 35.48 11.16
C GLU A 22 25.35 36.06 11.75
N ALA A 23 25.05 37.34 11.53
CA ALA A 23 23.87 37.99 12.13
C ALA A 23 22.55 37.76 11.37
N LYS A 24 22.56 37.23 10.14
CA LYS A 24 21.34 37.08 9.31
C LYS A 24 20.62 35.74 9.43
N ILE A 25 21.22 34.75 10.10
CA ILE A 25 20.63 33.41 10.24
C ILE A 25 19.85 33.28 11.56
N ILE A 26 20.16 34.10 12.57
CA ILE A 26 19.55 34.01 13.91
C ILE A 26 18.21 34.77 14.02
N GLU A 27 17.90 35.70 13.11
CA GLU A 27 16.61 36.42 13.11
C GLU A 27 15.43 35.66 12.46
N LYS A 28 15.69 34.63 11.65
CA LYS A 28 14.60 33.85 11.01
C LYS A 28 13.98 32.77 11.91
N CYS A 29 14.64 32.35 12.98
CA CYS A 29 14.14 31.31 13.88
C CYS A 29 13.27 31.80 15.05
N LYS A 30 12.94 33.09 15.16
CA LYS A 30 12.12 33.63 16.28
C LYS A 30 10.72 34.11 15.92
N LEU A 31 10.26 33.95 14.67
CA LEU A 31 8.95 34.45 14.22
C LEU A 31 7.84 33.39 14.11
N ALA A 32 8.11 32.12 14.43
CA ALA A 32 7.11 31.04 14.36
C ALA A 32 6.45 30.67 15.71
N GLN A 33 6.72 31.41 16.79
CA GLN A 33 6.09 31.19 18.10
C GLN A 33 5.19 32.36 18.48
N LYS A 34 3.91 32.22 18.13
CA LYS A 34 2.69 32.82 18.73
C LYS A 34 1.73 33.29 17.64
N ARG A 35 0.76 32.45 17.32
CA ARG A 35 -0.64 32.85 17.10
C ARG A 35 -1.54 31.67 17.45
N ARG A 36 -2.12 31.73 18.65
CA ARG A 36 -3.30 30.93 19.02
C ARG A 36 -4.46 31.42 18.16
N THR A 37 -5.03 30.54 17.34
CA THR A 37 -6.35 30.72 16.73
C THR A 37 -7.23 29.56 17.18
N LEU A 38 -8.40 29.93 17.72
CA LEU A 38 -9.45 29.04 18.20
C LEU A 38 -9.93 28.10 17.10
N PRO A 39 -10.35 26.86 17.41
CA PRO A 39 -10.81 25.91 16.42
C PRO A 39 -12.25 26.24 16.01
N LEU A 40 -12.44 26.65 14.76
CA LEU A 40 -13.75 26.61 14.10
C LEU A 40 -13.83 25.28 13.36
N GLN A 41 -14.55 24.32 13.92
CA GLN A 41 -14.91 23.06 13.28
C GLN A 41 -15.68 23.34 11.99
N PHE A 42 -15.13 22.92 10.85
CA PHE A 42 -15.92 22.54 9.69
C PHE A 42 -15.69 21.05 9.44
N SER A 43 -16.74 20.29 9.69
CA SER A 43 -16.86 18.87 9.37
C SER A 43 -16.84 18.72 7.85
N MET A 44 -15.79 18.13 7.29
CA MET A 44 -15.79 17.64 5.91
C MET A 44 -16.46 16.27 5.90
N GLY A 45 -17.77 16.27 5.67
CA GLY A 45 -18.56 15.07 5.41
C GLY A 45 -19.70 15.45 4.48
N GLY A 46 -19.47 15.33 3.17
CA GLY A 46 -20.48 15.62 2.16
C GLY A 46 -19.90 15.50 0.75
N HIS A 47 -20.24 14.41 0.08
CA HIS A 47 -20.01 14.16 -1.34
C HIS A 47 -20.23 15.43 -2.18
N LEU A 48 -19.17 15.94 -2.80
CA LEU A 48 -19.29 16.82 -3.97
C LEU A 48 -19.09 15.95 -5.20
N SER A 49 -20.21 15.63 -5.86
CA SER A 49 -20.22 14.98 -7.17
C SER A 49 -19.56 15.88 -8.22
N PRO A 50 -18.87 15.31 -9.22
CA PRO A 50 -18.32 16.07 -10.34
C PRO A 50 -19.48 16.50 -11.25
N TRP A 51 -19.71 17.80 -11.37
CA TRP A 51 -20.54 18.34 -12.44
C TRP A 51 -19.76 18.31 -13.75
N PRO A 52 -20.32 17.77 -14.86
CA PRO A 52 -19.69 17.87 -16.16
C PRO A 52 -20.16 19.13 -16.90
N THR A 53 -19.18 19.78 -17.51
CA THR A 53 -19.29 20.85 -18.49
C THR A 53 -19.85 20.32 -19.82
N TYR A 54 -20.69 21.12 -20.49
CA TYR A 54 -21.21 20.99 -21.86
C TYR A 54 -22.12 19.80 -22.18
N THR A 55 -23.40 20.08 -22.46
CA THR A 55 -24.03 19.65 -23.72
C THR A 55 -25.16 20.61 -24.12
N SER A 56 -25.15 20.94 -25.41
CA SER A 56 -26.12 21.71 -26.16
C SER A 56 -27.54 21.16 -26.03
N GLY A 57 -28.52 22.05 -26.15
CA GLY A 57 -29.92 21.71 -25.99
C GLY A 57 -30.47 20.70 -26.98
N GLN A 58 -31.42 19.90 -26.52
CA GLN A 58 -32.56 19.46 -27.32
C GLN A 58 -33.66 18.83 -26.45
N MET A 59 -34.89 19.23 -26.76
CA MET A 59 -36.14 18.48 -26.66
C MET A 59 -36.65 18.02 -25.28
N ILE A 60 -37.57 18.80 -24.71
CA ILE A 60 -38.61 18.24 -23.85
C ILE A 60 -39.67 17.60 -24.77
N LEU A 61 -39.69 16.26 -24.74
CA LEU A 61 -40.72 15.42 -25.35
C LEU A 61 -42.05 15.53 -24.57
N HIS A 62 -43.12 15.57 -25.35
CA HIS A 62 -44.51 15.41 -24.93
C HIS A 62 -44.71 14.16 -24.07
N ASN A 63 -45.39 14.31 -22.93
CA ASN A 63 -46.16 13.23 -22.33
C ASN A 63 -47.56 13.72 -21.96
N ARG A 64 -48.50 13.48 -22.88
CA ARG A 64 -49.94 13.45 -22.62
C ARG A 64 -50.41 12.02 -22.77
N LYS A 65 -51.16 11.53 -21.78
CA LYS A 65 -52.11 10.42 -21.92
C LYS A 65 -53.38 10.70 -21.08
N PRO A 66 -54.52 10.06 -21.41
CA PRO A 66 -55.73 10.79 -21.78
C PRO A 66 -56.95 10.44 -20.91
N CYS A 67 -57.89 11.37 -20.76
CA CYS A 67 -59.29 11.08 -20.44
C CYS A 67 -60.22 12.11 -21.12
N THR A 68 -60.90 11.68 -22.17
CA THR A 68 -62.28 12.04 -22.57
C THR A 68 -63.25 11.60 -21.46
N ASP A 69 -64.48 12.10 -21.26
CA ASP A 69 -65.48 12.89 -21.99
C ASP A 69 -66.32 13.56 -20.87
N ASP A 70 -66.94 14.72 -21.00
CA ASP A 70 -68.30 14.81 -21.49
C ASP A 70 -68.69 16.28 -21.58
N CYS A 71 -69.20 16.73 -22.72
CA CYS A 71 -70.46 17.48 -22.78
C CYS A 71 -70.75 17.91 -24.21
N ARG A 72 -71.54 17.09 -24.90
CA ARG A 72 -72.29 17.50 -26.07
C ARG A 72 -73.77 17.64 -25.70
N LYS A 73 -74.23 18.87 -25.44
CA LYS A 73 -75.64 19.23 -25.65
C LYS A 73 -75.73 20.60 -26.31
N ARG A 74 -76.18 20.56 -27.57
CA ARG A 74 -76.70 21.71 -28.32
C ARG A 74 -77.95 22.25 -27.63
N THR A 75 -78.10 23.57 -27.60
CA THR A 75 -79.33 24.24 -28.06
C THR A 75 -79.09 25.74 -28.26
N ASN A 76 -78.97 26.09 -29.54
CA ASN A 76 -79.49 27.25 -30.30
C ASN A 76 -79.35 28.72 -29.83
N SER A 77 -78.95 29.48 -30.86
CA SER A 77 -79.42 30.83 -31.23
C SER A 77 -78.80 31.98 -30.46
N TRP A 78 -77.79 32.64 -31.07
CA TRP A 78 -77.92 34.01 -31.58
C TRP A 78 -76.96 34.17 -32.77
N GLN A 79 -77.47 34.72 -33.86
CA GLN A 79 -76.71 35.12 -35.04
C GLN A 79 -75.54 36.05 -34.64
N GLN A 80 -74.33 35.81 -35.13
CA GLN A 80 -73.44 36.91 -35.52
C GLN A 80 -72.74 36.60 -36.84
N GLN A 81 -72.91 37.56 -37.74
CA GLN A 81 -72.29 37.72 -39.05
C GLN A 81 -70.75 37.77 -38.93
N PRO A 82 -70.01 37.51 -40.02
CA PRO A 82 -68.58 37.75 -40.07
C PRO A 82 -68.32 39.27 -40.10
N LEU A 83 -67.99 39.85 -38.95
CA LEU A 83 -67.51 41.23 -38.88
C LEU A 83 -65.98 41.20 -38.79
N GLY A 84 -65.34 41.49 -39.92
CA GLY A 84 -63.94 41.93 -39.93
C GLY A 84 -63.84 43.22 -39.15
N ALA A 85 -63.50 43.14 -37.86
CA ALA A 85 -63.05 44.29 -37.11
C ALA A 85 -61.58 44.53 -37.51
N SER A 86 -61.35 45.54 -38.35
CA SER A 86 -60.00 46.04 -38.61
C SER A 86 -59.31 46.35 -37.28
N LYS A 87 -58.08 45.88 -37.12
CA LYS A 87 -57.30 46.08 -35.90
C LYS A 87 -57.25 47.58 -35.56
N PRO A 88 -57.44 47.98 -34.28
CA PRO A 88 -57.41 49.40 -33.91
C PRO A 88 -56.08 50.03 -34.33
N ARG A 89 -56.11 51.16 -35.06
CA ARG A 89 -54.91 51.83 -35.59
C ARG A 89 -53.84 52.10 -34.52
N TYR A 90 -54.26 52.38 -33.29
CA TYR A 90 -53.35 52.60 -32.17
C TYR A 90 -52.57 51.34 -31.75
N LEU A 91 -53.23 50.18 -31.74
CA LEU A 91 -52.58 48.90 -31.45
C LEU A 91 -51.57 48.53 -32.55
N GLU A 92 -51.89 48.81 -33.81
CA GLU A 92 -50.94 48.64 -34.92
C GLU A 92 -49.73 49.56 -34.80
N GLN A 93 -49.91 50.79 -34.32
CA GLN A 93 -48.82 51.73 -34.08
C GLN A 93 -47.89 51.27 -32.95
N LEU A 94 -48.44 50.81 -31.82
CA LEU A 94 -47.65 50.27 -30.71
C LEU A 94 -46.89 48.99 -31.09
N GLU A 95 -47.54 48.07 -31.81
CA GLU A 95 -46.86 46.86 -32.30
C GLU A 95 -45.75 47.17 -33.29
N ASN A 96 -45.95 48.16 -34.17
CA ASN A 96 -44.93 48.58 -35.12
C ASN A 96 -43.77 49.31 -34.43
N TYR A 97 -44.02 50.09 -33.37
CA TYR A 97 -42.99 50.68 -32.52
C TYR A 97 -42.15 49.60 -31.83
N LEU A 98 -42.81 48.67 -31.14
CA LEU A 98 -42.15 47.56 -30.44
C LEU A 98 -41.29 46.70 -31.39
N ARG A 99 -41.79 46.39 -32.59
CA ARG A 99 -41.01 45.63 -33.59
C ARG A 99 -39.77 46.39 -34.05
N LYS A 100 -39.86 47.71 -34.25
CA LYS A 100 -38.72 48.54 -34.65
C LYS A 100 -37.67 48.64 -33.55
N GLU A 101 -38.08 48.89 -32.31
CA GLU A 101 -37.16 48.96 -31.17
C GLU A 101 -36.48 47.62 -30.88
N LEU A 102 -37.19 46.49 -31.01
CA LEU A 102 -36.60 45.16 -30.86
C LEU A 102 -35.61 44.79 -31.99
N LEU A 103 -35.79 45.35 -33.20
CA LEU A 103 -34.87 45.17 -34.33
C LEU A 103 -33.58 46.00 -34.19
N LEU A 104 -33.60 47.06 -33.37
CA LEU A 104 -32.44 47.92 -33.12
C LEU A 104 -31.54 47.42 -31.97
N LEU A 105 -31.97 46.40 -31.21
CA LEU A 105 -31.19 45.82 -30.12
C LEU A 105 -30.16 44.80 -30.65
N ASP A 106 -28.90 44.98 -30.25
CA ASP A 106 -27.81 44.05 -30.57
C ASP A 106 -27.84 42.85 -29.61
N LEU A 107 -28.07 41.64 -30.14
CA LEU A 107 -28.35 40.42 -29.36
C LEU A 107 -27.08 39.64 -28.97
N SER A 108 -25.90 40.20 -29.18
CA SER A 108 -24.61 39.52 -29.02
C SER A 108 -24.00 39.57 -27.60
N MET A 109 -24.61 40.30 -26.66
CA MET A 109 -24.13 40.48 -25.28
C MET A 109 -24.91 39.64 -24.26
N ASP A 110 -24.26 39.17 -23.20
CA ASP A 110 -24.89 38.41 -22.10
C ASP A 110 -26.03 39.16 -21.37
N SER A 111 -26.15 40.48 -21.58
CA SER A 111 -27.24 41.33 -21.10
C SER A 111 -28.42 41.44 -22.08
N ALA A 112 -28.39 40.75 -23.21
CA ALA A 112 -29.39 40.87 -24.29
C ALA A 112 -30.83 40.58 -23.83
N GLN A 113 -31.02 39.65 -22.88
CA GLN A 113 -32.33 39.36 -22.32
C GLN A 113 -32.87 40.49 -21.44
N GLU A 114 -32.01 41.19 -20.71
CA GLU A 114 -32.41 42.35 -19.90
C GLU A 114 -32.68 43.59 -20.75
N LEU A 115 -31.85 43.83 -21.76
CA LEU A 115 -32.02 44.93 -22.70
C LEU A 115 -33.30 44.77 -23.53
N ARG A 116 -33.68 43.52 -23.84
CA ARG A 116 -34.95 43.20 -24.51
C ARG A 116 -36.18 43.62 -23.71
N LEU A 117 -36.13 43.63 -22.38
CA LEU A 117 -37.28 44.01 -21.56
C LEU A 117 -37.60 45.52 -21.63
N GLN A 118 -36.65 46.36 -22.07
CA GLN A 118 -36.81 47.81 -22.10
C GLN A 118 -37.86 48.28 -23.13
N PRO A 119 -37.83 47.85 -24.42
CA PRO A 119 -38.88 48.17 -25.38
C PRO A 119 -40.29 47.68 -24.97
N TYR A 120 -40.38 46.51 -24.33
CA TYR A 120 -41.66 46.00 -23.81
C TYR A 120 -42.17 46.85 -22.64
N ARG A 121 -41.29 47.32 -21.75
CA ARG A 121 -41.64 48.18 -20.62
C ARG A 121 -42.16 49.55 -21.08
N GLU A 122 -41.54 50.13 -22.11
CA GLU A 122 -41.94 51.40 -22.71
C GLU A 122 -43.26 51.27 -23.47
N THR A 123 -43.41 50.22 -24.30
CA THR A 123 -44.66 49.94 -25.02
C THR A 123 -45.82 49.68 -24.04
N PHE A 124 -45.56 49.01 -22.93
CA PHE A 124 -46.56 48.79 -21.88
C PHE A 124 -46.91 50.07 -21.13
N GLU A 125 -45.98 51.02 -20.94
CA GLU A 125 -46.31 52.33 -20.38
C GLU A 125 -47.22 53.13 -21.31
N PHE A 126 -46.88 53.22 -22.61
CA PHE A 126 -47.73 53.88 -23.61
C PHE A 126 -49.11 53.23 -23.71
N PHE A 127 -49.19 51.91 -23.53
CA PHE A 127 -50.46 51.21 -23.44
C PHE A 127 -51.24 51.63 -22.19
N ILE A 128 -50.62 51.64 -21.01
CA ILE A 128 -51.26 52.01 -19.74
C ILE A 128 -51.73 53.47 -19.72
N GLU A 129 -50.96 54.39 -20.30
CA GLU A 129 -51.27 55.82 -20.33
C GLU A 129 -52.60 56.14 -21.03
N ASP A 130 -52.96 55.35 -22.04
CA ASP A 130 -54.19 55.50 -22.83
C ASP A 130 -55.45 54.94 -22.14
N PHE A 131 -55.32 54.07 -21.13
CA PHE A 131 -56.45 53.51 -20.38
C PHE A 131 -56.88 54.37 -19.19
N LYS A 132 -57.78 55.32 -19.42
CA LYS A 132 -58.22 56.26 -18.36
C LYS A 132 -58.86 55.62 -17.12
N THR A 133 -59.58 54.50 -17.25
CA THR A 133 -60.31 53.84 -16.14
C THR A 133 -59.48 52.81 -15.38
N TYR A 134 -58.62 52.06 -16.07
CA TYR A 134 -57.87 50.95 -15.49
C TYR A 134 -56.39 51.28 -15.19
N LYS A 135 -55.93 52.48 -15.55
CA LYS A 135 -54.54 52.94 -15.33
C LYS A 135 -54.01 52.72 -13.91
N PRO A 136 -54.72 53.07 -12.81
CA PRO A 136 -54.19 52.88 -11.46
C PRO A 136 -53.88 51.40 -11.13
N LEU A 137 -54.70 50.47 -11.61
CA LEU A 137 -54.50 49.04 -11.40
C LEU A 137 -53.32 48.51 -12.23
N LEU A 138 -53.27 48.85 -13.52
CA LEU A 138 -52.20 48.38 -14.41
C LEU A 138 -50.83 48.97 -14.01
N SER A 139 -50.77 50.23 -13.60
CA SER A 139 -49.56 50.85 -13.06
C SER A 139 -49.11 50.19 -11.74
N SER A 140 -50.05 49.81 -10.87
CA SER A 140 -49.74 49.07 -9.63
C SER A 140 -49.12 47.71 -9.92
N ILE A 141 -49.70 46.95 -10.86
CA ILE A 141 -49.17 45.66 -11.31
C ILE A 141 -47.77 45.83 -11.91
N LYS A 142 -47.58 46.81 -12.81
CA LYS A 142 -46.28 47.11 -13.42
C LYS A 142 -45.23 47.41 -12.35
N ASN A 143 -45.55 48.29 -11.40
CA ASN A 143 -44.64 48.70 -10.33
C ASN A 143 -44.21 47.51 -9.45
N ALA A 144 -45.14 46.60 -9.11
CA ALA A 144 -44.81 45.41 -8.33
C ALA A 144 -43.73 44.52 -9.01
N TYR A 145 -43.84 44.32 -10.32
CA TYR A 145 -42.83 43.59 -11.09
C TYR A 145 -41.52 44.38 -11.26
N GLU A 146 -41.58 45.69 -11.45
CA GLU A 146 -40.39 46.54 -11.58
C GLU A 146 -39.55 46.57 -10.30
N VAL A 147 -40.20 46.68 -9.14
CA VAL A 147 -39.53 46.61 -7.83
C VAL A 147 -38.85 45.25 -7.64
N MET A 148 -39.49 44.15 -8.04
CA MET A 148 -38.91 42.82 -7.92
C MET A 148 -37.72 42.61 -8.86
N LEU A 149 -37.81 43.08 -10.11
CA LEU A 149 -36.68 43.04 -11.05
C LEU A 149 -35.50 43.87 -10.54
N ALA A 150 -35.74 45.04 -9.94
CA ALA A 150 -34.70 45.85 -9.33
C ALA A 150 -34.03 45.14 -8.15
N HIS A 151 -34.81 44.49 -7.28
CA HIS A 151 -34.28 43.69 -6.18
C HIS A 151 -33.41 42.52 -6.66
N GLN A 152 -33.85 41.81 -7.70
CA GLN A 152 -33.07 40.70 -8.29
C GLN A 152 -31.76 41.19 -8.91
N ARG A 153 -31.76 42.31 -9.63
CA ARG A 153 -30.54 42.94 -10.17
C ARG A 153 -29.54 43.29 -9.08
N GLU A 154 -30.00 43.86 -7.97
CA GLU A 154 -29.13 44.18 -6.84
C GLU A 154 -28.55 42.92 -6.18
N LYS A 155 -29.36 41.85 -6.08
CA LYS A 155 -28.88 40.55 -5.61
C LYS A 155 -27.83 39.95 -6.53
N ILE A 156 -27.97 40.09 -7.86
CA ILE A 156 -26.97 39.62 -8.82
C ILE A 156 -25.65 40.40 -8.67
N ARG A 157 -25.72 41.74 -8.58
CA ARG A 157 -24.55 42.61 -8.37
C ARG A 157 -23.81 42.30 -7.07
N SER A 158 -24.52 42.02 -5.99
CA SER A 158 -23.86 41.66 -4.72
C SER A 158 -23.19 40.28 -4.74
N LEU A 159 -23.58 39.39 -5.65
CA LEU A 159 -22.98 38.06 -5.81
C LEU A 159 -21.75 38.06 -6.73
N GLU A 160 -21.58 39.03 -7.64
CA GLU A 160 -20.43 39.12 -8.55
C GLU A 160 -19.06 39.19 -7.85
N PRO A 161 -18.86 40.04 -6.81
CA PRO A 161 -17.60 40.07 -6.06
C PRO A 161 -17.29 38.75 -5.36
N LEU A 162 -18.32 38.01 -4.91
CA LEU A 162 -18.14 36.71 -4.28
C LEU A 162 -17.70 35.65 -5.29
N LYS A 163 -18.28 35.66 -6.50
CA LYS A 163 -17.82 34.80 -7.60
C LYS A 163 -16.36 35.09 -7.95
N ALA A 164 -15.98 36.36 -8.08
CA ALA A 164 -14.59 36.76 -8.35
C ALA A 164 -13.64 36.27 -7.24
N LYS A 165 -14.01 36.43 -5.97
CA LYS A 165 -13.20 35.98 -4.83
C LYS A 165 -13.04 34.45 -4.79
N ILE A 166 -14.06 33.69 -5.17
CA ILE A 166 -13.97 32.23 -5.27
C ILE A 166 -12.98 31.83 -6.37
N VAL A 167 -13.02 32.50 -7.53
CA VAL A 167 -12.06 32.26 -8.62
C VAL A 167 -10.64 32.54 -8.17
N THR A 168 -10.36 33.70 -7.58
CA THR A 168 -9.01 34.02 -7.10
C THR A 168 -8.52 33.05 -6.03
N MET A 169 -9.38 32.66 -5.09
CA MET A 169 -9.03 31.68 -4.07
C MET A 169 -8.76 30.29 -4.67
N SER A 170 -9.49 29.91 -5.73
CA SER A 170 -9.25 28.66 -6.44
C SER A 170 -7.92 28.67 -7.21
N GLU A 171 -7.56 29.81 -7.81
CA GLU A 171 -6.27 30.04 -8.46
C GLU A 171 -5.12 29.93 -7.45
N ASP A 172 -5.22 30.62 -6.30
CA ASP A 172 -4.21 30.57 -5.22
C ASP A 172 -4.01 29.13 -4.69
N CYS A 173 -5.10 28.39 -4.50
CA CYS A 173 -5.03 26.98 -4.07
C CYS A 173 -4.34 26.11 -5.14
N ASN A 174 -4.67 26.31 -6.41
CA ASN A 174 -4.06 25.57 -7.51
C ASN A 174 -2.57 25.86 -7.63
N GLU A 175 -2.15 27.12 -7.50
CA GLU A 175 -0.73 27.50 -7.48
C GLU A 175 0.03 26.83 -6.34
N ARG A 176 -0.56 26.79 -5.15
CA ARG A 176 0.04 26.12 -3.99
C ARG A 176 0.20 24.61 -4.21
N ILE A 177 -0.80 23.96 -4.79
CA ILE A 177 -0.73 22.54 -5.15
C ILE A 177 0.39 22.30 -6.18
N LEU A 178 0.50 23.16 -7.20
CA LEU A 178 1.55 23.05 -8.21
C LEU A 178 2.96 23.23 -7.63
N ALA A 179 3.12 24.16 -6.68
CA ALA A 179 4.37 24.38 -5.98
C ALA A 179 4.78 23.16 -5.15
N MET A 180 3.87 22.60 -4.35
CA MET A 180 4.13 21.38 -3.57
C MET A 180 4.51 20.20 -4.47
N ARG A 181 3.77 19.98 -5.56
CA ARG A 181 4.10 18.93 -6.53
C ARG A 181 5.47 19.14 -7.19
N ALA A 182 5.92 20.37 -7.36
CA ALA A 182 7.25 20.66 -7.92
C ALA A 182 8.37 20.32 -6.93
N GLU A 183 8.17 20.63 -5.65
CA GLU A 183 9.07 20.28 -4.55
C GLU A 183 9.18 18.76 -4.38
N GLU A 184 8.05 18.04 -4.33
CA GLU A 184 8.02 16.58 -4.28
C GLU A 184 8.79 15.95 -5.44
N ARG A 185 8.61 16.46 -6.68
CA ARG A 185 9.37 15.97 -7.84
C ARG A 185 10.87 16.20 -7.70
N TYR A 186 11.28 17.34 -7.13
CA TYR A 186 12.69 17.62 -6.89
C TYR A 186 13.26 16.66 -5.84
N GLU A 187 12.57 16.46 -4.72
CA GLU A 187 12.97 15.53 -3.66
C GLU A 187 13.08 14.08 -4.17
N ILE A 188 12.07 13.60 -4.90
CA ILE A 188 12.12 12.27 -5.53
C ILE A 188 13.33 12.14 -6.45
N SER A 189 13.65 13.18 -7.23
CA SER A 189 14.82 13.15 -8.11
C SER A 189 16.15 13.13 -7.35
N ALA A 190 16.23 13.83 -6.21
CA ALA A 190 17.40 13.85 -5.34
C ALA A 190 17.60 12.48 -4.66
N LEU A 191 16.53 11.93 -4.08
CA LEU A 191 16.54 10.61 -3.45
C LEU A 191 16.88 9.50 -4.45
N LYS A 192 16.40 9.58 -5.71
CA LYS A 192 16.78 8.64 -6.77
C LYS A 192 18.28 8.70 -7.08
N LYS A 193 18.89 9.89 -7.10
CA LYS A 193 20.34 10.05 -7.30
C LYS A 193 21.12 9.48 -6.12
N GLU A 194 20.67 9.74 -4.89
CA GLU A 194 21.30 9.20 -3.69
C GLU A 194 21.22 7.67 -3.65
N LYS A 195 20.05 7.08 -3.95
CA LYS A 195 19.88 5.63 -4.10
C LYS A 195 20.88 5.05 -5.10
N MET A 196 21.03 5.67 -6.26
CA MET A 196 22.00 5.23 -7.28
C MET A 196 23.44 5.30 -6.78
N ASN A 197 23.80 6.33 -6.01
CA ASN A 197 25.14 6.46 -5.43
C ASN A 197 25.39 5.41 -4.35
N LEU A 198 24.40 5.13 -3.50
CA LEU A 198 24.49 4.10 -2.47
C LEU A 198 24.63 2.70 -3.09
N LEU A 199 23.89 2.40 -4.16
CA LEU A 199 24.04 1.13 -4.89
C LEU A 199 25.47 0.96 -5.44
N LYS A 200 26.02 1.99 -6.09
CA LYS A 200 27.43 1.95 -6.56
C LYS A 200 28.43 1.74 -5.43
N LEU A 201 28.16 2.31 -4.25
CA LEU A 201 29.02 2.11 -3.08
C LEU A 201 28.92 0.67 -2.55
N ILE A 202 27.72 0.09 -2.53
CA ILE A 202 27.50 -1.31 -2.16
C ILE A 202 28.26 -2.24 -3.12
N ASP A 203 28.16 -2.00 -4.42
CA ASP A 203 28.86 -2.80 -5.45
C ASP A 203 30.38 -2.75 -5.22
N LYS A 204 30.94 -1.55 -5.03
CA LYS A 204 32.36 -1.38 -4.72
C LYS A 204 32.77 -2.12 -3.43
N LYS A 205 31.95 -2.06 -2.38
CA LYS A 205 32.23 -2.76 -1.11
C LYS A 205 32.12 -4.27 -1.25
N ASN A 206 31.23 -4.77 -2.10
CA ASN A 206 31.14 -6.19 -2.42
C ASN A 206 32.36 -6.67 -3.21
N GLU A 207 32.85 -5.90 -4.17
CA GLU A 207 34.10 -6.18 -4.89
C GLU A 207 35.30 -6.26 -3.91
N GLU A 208 35.44 -5.27 -3.02
CA GLU A 208 36.48 -5.26 -1.96
C GLU A 208 36.36 -6.48 -1.03
N LYS A 209 35.13 -6.87 -0.67
CA LYS A 209 34.90 -8.07 0.16
C LYS A 209 35.35 -9.34 -0.56
N VAL A 210 35.02 -9.49 -1.84
CA VAL A 210 35.43 -10.65 -2.65
C VAL A 210 36.95 -10.70 -2.80
N SER A 211 37.61 -9.57 -3.04
CA SER A 211 39.07 -9.52 -3.14
C SER A 211 39.74 -9.90 -1.83
N LEU A 212 39.28 -9.34 -0.69
CA LEU A 212 39.83 -9.69 0.63
C LEU A 212 39.58 -11.16 0.98
N GLN A 213 38.42 -11.71 0.63
CA GLN A 213 38.12 -13.12 0.86
C GLN A 213 39.05 -14.03 0.05
N SER A 214 39.40 -13.63 -1.18
CA SER A 214 40.37 -14.35 -2.00
C SER A 214 41.78 -14.32 -1.38
N GLU A 215 42.22 -13.17 -0.86
CA GLU A 215 43.51 -13.02 -0.20
C GLU A 215 43.58 -13.85 1.09
N VAL A 216 42.52 -13.83 1.91
CA VAL A 216 42.41 -14.68 3.11
C VAL A 216 42.49 -16.17 2.75
N SER A 217 41.86 -16.58 1.65
CA SER A 217 41.92 -17.97 1.19
C SER A 217 43.34 -18.38 0.77
N GLU A 218 44.07 -17.48 0.10
CA GLU A 218 45.46 -17.70 -0.30
C GLU A 218 46.40 -17.76 0.90
N LEU A 219 46.23 -16.85 1.88
CA LEU A 219 47.01 -16.86 3.12
C LEU A 219 46.76 -18.12 3.94
N ARG A 220 45.51 -18.60 4.02
CA ARG A 220 45.20 -19.88 4.67
C ARG A 220 45.89 -21.06 4.00
N LYS A 221 45.95 -21.06 2.66
CA LYS A 221 46.65 -22.08 1.88
C LYS A 221 48.17 -22.05 2.15
N LYS A 222 48.79 -20.87 2.07
CA LYS A 222 50.23 -20.70 2.38
C LYS A 222 50.56 -21.13 3.81
N LEU A 223 49.72 -20.77 4.76
CA LEU A 223 49.89 -21.18 6.16
C LEU A 223 49.83 -22.71 6.30
N ALA A 224 48.91 -23.38 5.61
CA ALA A 224 48.82 -24.84 5.62
C ALA A 224 50.06 -25.50 4.98
N GLU A 225 50.60 -24.92 3.90
CA GLU A 225 51.84 -25.37 3.26
C GLU A 225 53.05 -25.22 4.20
N GLU A 226 53.18 -24.08 4.87
CA GLU A 226 54.23 -23.84 5.88
C GLU A 226 54.12 -24.79 7.08
N TYR A 227 52.90 -25.05 7.57
CA TYR A 227 52.68 -26.05 8.62
C TYR A 227 53.13 -27.45 8.19
N LEU A 228 52.87 -27.82 6.94
CA LEU A 228 53.32 -29.10 6.39
C LEU A 228 54.85 -29.16 6.29
N CYS A 229 55.50 -28.10 5.79
CA CYS A 229 56.96 -27.99 5.76
C CYS A 229 57.56 -28.15 7.16
N TYR A 230 57.02 -27.44 8.16
CA TYR A 230 57.45 -27.57 9.55
C TYR A 230 57.36 -29.02 10.08
N LEU A 231 56.26 -29.73 9.78
CA LEU A 231 56.11 -31.12 10.17
C LEU A 231 57.17 -32.01 9.52
N THR A 232 57.42 -31.85 8.21
CA THR A 232 58.45 -32.61 7.51
C THR A 232 59.85 -32.34 8.05
N GLU A 233 60.19 -31.08 8.35
CA GLU A 233 61.45 -30.73 8.99
C GLU A 233 61.58 -31.34 10.39
N ARG A 234 60.52 -31.27 11.19
CA ARG A 234 60.50 -31.84 12.54
C ARG A 234 60.76 -33.35 12.48
N ASP A 235 60.13 -34.04 11.55
CA ASP A 235 60.29 -35.49 11.39
C ASP A 235 61.71 -35.83 10.89
N ALA A 236 62.26 -35.05 9.95
CA ALA A 236 63.65 -35.18 9.52
C ALA A 236 64.65 -34.96 10.67
N ARG A 237 64.44 -33.95 11.52
CA ARG A 237 65.27 -33.70 12.73
C ARG A 237 65.19 -34.87 13.70
N LYS A 238 64.02 -35.48 13.87
CA LYS A 238 63.85 -36.65 14.74
C LYS A 238 64.67 -37.85 14.26
N ILE A 239 64.70 -38.08 12.94
CA ILE A 239 65.54 -39.13 12.33
C ILE A 239 67.03 -38.82 12.56
N LEU A 240 67.46 -37.59 12.28
CA LEU A 240 68.85 -37.15 12.41
C LEU A 240 69.37 -37.28 13.86
N ILE A 241 68.53 -36.97 14.86
CA ILE A 241 68.85 -37.19 16.28
C ILE A 241 69.03 -38.70 16.58
N GLY A 242 68.19 -39.55 15.98
CA GLY A 242 68.34 -41.01 16.05
C GLY A 242 69.71 -41.46 15.54
N ASP A 243 70.06 -41.06 14.32
CA ASP A 243 71.35 -41.39 13.70
C ASP A 243 72.54 -40.89 14.52
N LEU A 244 72.44 -39.67 15.07
CA LEU A 244 73.51 -39.06 15.86
C LEU A 244 73.72 -39.80 17.18
N ASN A 245 72.63 -40.26 17.82
CA ASN A 245 72.72 -41.10 19.01
C ASN A 245 73.35 -42.46 18.68
N GLU A 246 73.00 -43.07 17.55
CA GLU A 246 73.59 -44.34 17.11
C GLU A 246 75.09 -44.23 16.82
N LEU A 247 75.51 -43.15 16.14
CA LEU A 247 76.94 -42.82 15.96
C LEU A 247 77.66 -42.56 17.29
N ARG A 248 76.97 -41.97 18.28
CA ARG A 248 77.52 -41.73 19.62
C ARG A 248 77.75 -43.04 20.35
N TYR A 249 76.81 -43.99 20.28
CA TYR A 249 76.99 -45.35 20.79
C TYR A 249 78.17 -46.06 20.12
N GLN A 250 78.26 -46.00 18.79
CA GLN A 250 79.39 -46.57 18.04
C GLN A 250 80.75 -45.95 18.41
N ARG A 251 80.79 -44.63 18.64
CA ARG A 251 82.01 -43.94 19.09
C ARG A 251 82.37 -44.29 20.52
N GLU A 252 81.40 -44.37 21.43
CA GLU A 252 81.63 -44.78 22.82
C GLU A 252 82.20 -46.21 22.87
N ASP A 253 81.65 -47.12 22.05
CA ASP A 253 82.17 -48.49 21.85
C ASP A 253 83.60 -48.50 21.28
N MET A 254 83.92 -47.60 20.33
CA MET A 254 85.25 -47.48 19.73
C MET A 254 86.27 -46.80 20.67
N SER A 255 85.81 -45.91 21.54
CA SER A 255 86.63 -45.19 22.53
C SER A 255 87.03 -46.08 23.71
N LEU A 256 86.21 -47.06 24.06
CA LEU A 256 86.57 -48.14 25.00
C LEU A 256 87.70 -49.03 24.46
N ALA A 257 88.01 -48.96 23.15
CA ALA A 257 89.09 -49.70 22.50
C ALA A 257 90.41 -48.90 22.31
N GLN A 258 90.49 -47.62 22.70
CA GLN A 258 91.72 -46.82 22.54
C GLN A 258 92.10 -46.08 23.83
N SER A 259 93.29 -46.41 24.36
CA SER A 259 93.87 -45.79 25.54
C SER A 259 94.47 -44.40 25.24
N ALA A 260 94.31 -43.51 26.23
CA ALA A 260 94.69 -42.10 26.17
C ALA A 260 96.21 -41.88 26.05
N GLY A 261 96.60 -41.04 25.09
CA GLY A 261 97.98 -40.55 24.92
C GLY A 261 98.03 -39.02 25.04
N VAL A 262 98.41 -38.55 26.23
CA VAL A 262 98.78 -37.16 26.51
C VAL A 262 100.08 -36.84 25.80
N TRP A 263 100.12 -35.76 24.99
CA TRP A 263 101.39 -35.21 24.50
C TRP A 263 101.43 -33.70 24.69
N GLY A 264 102.30 -33.28 25.60
CA GLY A 264 102.73 -31.88 25.77
C GLY A 264 103.30 -31.30 24.48
N GLU A 265 103.17 -30.00 24.34
CA GLU A 265 103.49 -29.27 23.11
C GLU A 265 105.01 -29.22 22.86
N ASP A 266 105.41 -29.82 21.75
CA ASP A 266 106.76 -29.86 21.18
C ASP A 266 107.07 -28.51 20.47
N PRO A 267 108.24 -27.87 20.71
CA PRO A 267 108.69 -26.65 20.02
C PRO A 267 108.60 -26.71 18.48
N VAL A 268 108.65 -27.91 17.89
CA VAL A 268 108.46 -28.11 16.44
C VAL A 268 107.01 -27.81 16.02
N LYS A 269 106.01 -28.10 16.85
CA LYS A 269 104.59 -27.77 16.58
C LYS A 269 104.36 -26.26 16.52
N LEU A 270 105.00 -25.49 17.40
CA LEU A 270 104.90 -24.02 17.39
C LEU A 270 105.52 -23.42 16.12
N THR A 271 106.62 -24.01 15.64
CA THR A 271 107.27 -23.56 14.40
C THR A 271 106.42 -23.90 13.17
N LEU A 272 105.76 -25.07 13.18
CA LEU A 272 104.81 -25.47 12.15
C LEU A 272 103.54 -24.60 12.17
N ALA A 273 103.03 -24.26 13.35
CA ALA A 273 101.90 -23.36 13.54
C ALA A 273 102.23 -21.95 13.02
N LEU A 274 103.43 -21.44 13.29
CA LEU A 274 103.86 -20.12 12.79
C LEU A 274 103.98 -20.11 11.26
N LYS A 275 104.42 -21.22 10.65
CA LYS A 275 104.45 -21.35 9.19
C LYS A 275 103.04 -21.43 8.58
N MET A 276 102.10 -22.09 9.26
CA MET A 276 100.70 -22.12 8.83
C MET A 276 100.01 -20.77 8.98
N THR A 277 100.25 -20.03 10.07
CA THR A 277 99.67 -18.69 10.22
C THR A 277 100.20 -17.71 9.18
N GLN A 278 101.47 -17.82 8.77
CA GLN A 278 102.01 -17.04 7.64
C GLN A 278 101.35 -17.41 6.30
N GLN A 279 101.07 -18.69 6.05
CA GLN A 279 100.35 -19.11 4.85
C GLN A 279 98.89 -18.66 4.86
N ASP A 280 98.21 -18.77 5.99
CA ASP A 280 96.83 -18.30 6.16
C ASP A 280 96.73 -16.78 6.01
N LEU A 281 97.72 -16.03 6.50
CA LEU A 281 97.82 -14.58 6.25
C LEU A 281 97.92 -14.29 4.75
N THR A 282 98.76 -15.02 4.01
CA THR A 282 98.85 -14.81 2.55
C THR A 282 97.58 -15.20 1.82
N ARG A 283 96.89 -16.26 2.25
CA ARG A 283 95.60 -16.69 1.68
C ARG A 283 94.51 -15.64 1.90
N THR A 284 94.36 -15.17 3.14
CA THR A 284 93.38 -14.12 3.48
C THR A 284 93.69 -12.81 2.77
N GLN A 285 94.96 -12.45 2.60
CA GLN A 285 95.34 -11.27 1.82
C GLN A 285 94.96 -11.39 0.33
N MET A 286 95.10 -12.60 -0.26
CA MET A 286 94.67 -12.87 -1.63
C MET A 286 93.14 -12.86 -1.76
N GLU A 287 92.42 -13.45 -0.82
CA GLU A 287 90.95 -13.41 -0.77
C GLU A 287 90.44 -11.98 -0.59
N LEU A 288 91.08 -11.18 0.26
CA LEU A 288 90.78 -9.76 0.44
C LEU A 288 91.00 -8.96 -0.85
N ASN A 289 92.10 -9.22 -1.55
CA ASN A 289 92.39 -8.57 -2.83
C ASN A 289 91.40 -9.02 -3.92
N THR A 290 90.99 -10.28 -3.91
CA THR A 290 89.98 -10.82 -4.84
C THR A 290 88.60 -10.24 -4.55
N MET A 291 88.20 -10.14 -3.29
CA MET A 291 87.00 -9.41 -2.88
C MET A 291 87.08 -7.95 -3.33
N LYS A 292 88.18 -7.24 -3.04
CA LYS A 292 88.34 -5.84 -3.46
C LYS A 292 88.23 -5.64 -4.96
N ALA A 293 88.74 -6.58 -5.76
CA ALA A 293 88.60 -6.56 -7.22
C ALA A 293 87.16 -6.86 -7.68
N ASN A 294 86.50 -7.84 -7.07
CA ASN A 294 85.10 -8.20 -7.38
C ASN A 294 84.10 -7.14 -6.92
N PHE A 295 84.41 -6.40 -5.85
CA PHE A 295 83.55 -5.36 -5.27
C PHE A 295 83.85 -3.93 -5.76
N GLY A 296 84.84 -3.75 -6.63
CA GLY A 296 85.24 -2.43 -7.14
C GLY A 296 84.22 -1.77 -8.08
N ASP A 297 83.32 -2.55 -8.69
CA ASP A 297 82.41 -2.12 -9.76
C ASP A 297 80.92 -2.47 -9.50
N VAL A 298 80.51 -2.66 -8.24
CA VAL A 298 79.21 -3.32 -7.96
C VAL A 298 78.00 -2.40 -8.03
N VAL A 299 78.17 -1.06 -8.07
CA VAL A 299 77.09 -0.15 -8.51
C VAL A 299 77.71 1.07 -9.19
N PRO A 300 77.53 1.25 -10.52
CA PRO A 300 77.88 2.49 -11.18
C PRO A 300 77.21 3.66 -10.46
N ARG A 301 77.98 4.69 -10.11
CA ARG A 301 77.49 5.86 -9.34
C ARG A 301 76.21 6.49 -9.92
N ARG A 302 76.04 6.41 -11.25
CA ARG A 302 74.83 6.83 -11.97
C ARG A 302 73.59 6.06 -11.54
N ASP A 303 73.69 4.75 -11.36
CA ASP A 303 72.57 3.90 -10.99
C ASP A 303 72.21 4.10 -9.52
N PHE A 304 73.20 4.33 -8.66
CA PHE A 304 72.97 4.72 -7.26
C PHE A 304 72.24 6.07 -7.17
N GLU A 305 72.73 7.10 -7.86
CA GLU A 305 72.11 8.44 -7.88
C GLU A 305 70.69 8.42 -8.48
N MET A 306 70.46 7.55 -9.48
CA MET A 306 69.13 7.32 -10.04
C MET A 306 68.19 6.63 -9.03
N GLN A 307 68.64 5.59 -8.35
CA GLN A 307 67.86 4.89 -7.32
C GLN A 307 67.59 5.78 -6.10
N GLU A 308 68.55 6.61 -5.71
CA GLU A 308 68.39 7.60 -4.63
C GLU A 308 67.30 8.62 -4.99
N LYS A 309 67.30 9.11 -6.24
CA LYS A 309 66.26 10.01 -6.73
C LYS A 309 64.88 9.35 -6.75
N ILE A 310 64.79 8.11 -7.23
CA ILE A 310 63.52 7.34 -7.23
C ILE A 310 63.01 7.13 -5.81
N ASN A 311 63.89 6.78 -4.86
CA ASN A 311 63.50 6.63 -3.46
C ASN A 311 63.04 7.95 -2.84
N MET A 312 63.68 9.08 -3.16
CA MET A 312 63.21 10.39 -2.72
C MET A 312 61.81 10.71 -3.25
N GLU A 313 61.55 10.44 -4.53
CA GLU A 313 60.26 10.69 -5.16
C GLU A 313 59.17 9.77 -4.59
N LEU A 314 59.49 8.49 -4.34
CA LEU A 314 58.59 7.56 -3.66
C LEU A 314 58.31 7.98 -2.21
N GLN A 315 59.31 8.54 -1.51
CA GLN A 315 59.12 9.03 -0.15
C GLN A 315 58.19 10.25 -0.12
N GLU A 316 58.34 11.20 -1.05
CA GLU A 316 57.42 12.35 -1.18
C GLU A 316 55.99 11.88 -1.50
N GLN A 317 55.83 10.88 -2.38
CA GLN A 317 54.52 10.29 -2.68
C GLN A 317 53.90 9.59 -1.48
N LEU A 318 54.69 8.89 -0.67
CA LEU A 318 54.22 8.26 0.57
C LEU A 318 53.79 9.30 1.60
N ASP A 319 54.53 10.41 1.71
CA ASP A 319 54.20 11.49 2.63
C ASP A 319 52.94 12.24 2.19
N SER A 320 52.73 12.47 0.89
CA SER A 320 51.49 13.05 0.37
C SER A 320 50.29 12.12 0.59
N LEU A 321 50.45 10.83 0.30
CA LEU A 321 49.37 9.85 0.48
C LEU A 321 49.01 9.68 1.96
N ARG A 322 49.98 9.79 2.87
CA ARG A 322 49.74 9.80 4.31
C ARG A 322 48.93 11.02 4.74
N ALA A 323 49.23 12.20 4.19
CA ALA A 323 48.46 13.41 4.48
C ALA A 323 47.00 13.30 4.02
N ASP A 324 46.79 12.79 2.79
CA ASP A 324 45.46 12.55 2.24
C ASP A 324 44.68 11.53 3.10
N TYR A 325 45.34 10.45 3.55
CA TYR A 325 44.74 9.46 4.45
C TYR A 325 44.31 10.09 5.78
N GLU A 326 45.15 10.92 6.39
CA GLU A 326 44.81 11.63 7.63
C GLU A 326 43.63 12.61 7.45
N GLU A 327 43.50 13.23 6.27
CA GLU A 327 42.36 14.10 5.94
C GLU A 327 41.06 13.28 5.83
N VAL A 328 41.09 12.17 5.07
CA VAL A 328 39.93 11.27 4.94
C VAL A 328 39.51 10.71 6.29
N CYS A 329 40.44 10.37 7.18
CA CYS A 329 40.12 9.93 8.53
C CYS A 329 39.34 11.00 9.33
N LYS A 330 39.74 12.27 9.22
CA LYS A 330 39.05 13.39 9.90
C LYS A 330 37.65 13.63 9.32
N GLU A 331 37.50 13.56 8.00
CA GLU A 331 36.19 13.68 7.35
C GLU A 331 35.26 12.53 7.74
N HIS A 332 35.78 11.31 7.81
CA HIS A 332 35.03 10.14 8.24
C HIS A 332 34.54 10.29 9.69
N GLU A 333 35.41 10.76 10.58
CA GLU A 333 35.05 11.00 11.98
C GLU A 333 33.99 12.10 12.13
N LEU A 334 34.08 13.17 11.34
CA LEU A 334 33.07 14.23 11.30
C LEU A 334 31.72 13.71 10.74
N LEU A 335 31.75 12.87 9.71
CA LEU A 335 30.55 12.26 9.13
C LEU A 335 29.88 11.30 10.13
N LEU A 336 30.67 10.52 10.87
CA LEU A 336 30.19 9.68 11.96
C LEU A 336 29.47 10.49 13.04
N GLN A 337 30.06 11.62 13.46
CA GLN A 337 29.43 12.51 14.44
C GLN A 337 28.11 13.08 13.91
N LEU A 338 28.07 13.50 12.65
CA LEU A 338 26.86 14.03 12.01
C LEU A 338 25.77 12.95 11.91
N HIS A 339 26.11 11.75 11.47
CA HIS A 339 25.19 10.61 11.44
C HIS A 339 24.61 10.29 12.82
N MET A 340 25.45 10.30 13.87
CA MET A 340 24.98 10.11 15.25
C MET A 340 24.01 11.20 15.70
N SER A 341 24.22 12.47 15.31
CA SER A 341 23.26 13.53 15.60
C SER A 341 21.95 13.36 14.84
N THR A 342 21.99 13.01 13.55
CA THR A 342 20.78 12.81 12.73
C THR A 342 19.96 11.61 13.23
N LEU A 343 20.60 10.53 13.69
CA LEU A 343 19.89 9.41 14.33
C LEU A 343 19.16 9.85 15.60
N LYS A 344 19.81 10.67 16.44
CA LYS A 344 19.17 11.21 17.65
C LYS A 344 17.98 12.11 17.32
N GLU A 345 18.09 12.96 16.31
CA GLU A 345 16.99 13.81 15.86
C GLU A 345 15.83 12.98 15.31
N ARG A 346 16.11 11.97 14.48
CA ARG A 346 15.10 11.01 13.99
C ARG A 346 14.35 10.35 15.15
N ASP A 347 15.07 9.85 16.15
CA ASP A 347 14.48 9.16 17.30
C ASP A 347 13.63 10.10 18.17
N GLN A 348 14.05 11.36 18.29
CA GLN A 348 13.26 12.40 18.92
C GLN A 348 11.97 12.67 18.13
N TYR A 349 12.04 12.90 16.82
CA TYR A 349 10.85 13.10 15.99
C TYR A 349 9.90 11.91 16.00
N TYR A 350 10.44 10.68 16.02
CA TYR A 350 9.63 9.47 16.15
C TYR A 350 8.90 9.42 17.49
N SER A 351 9.58 9.76 18.58
CA SER A 351 8.98 9.83 19.92
C SER A 351 7.90 10.91 19.99
N GLU A 352 8.16 12.09 19.43
CA GLU A 352 7.19 13.19 19.36
C GLU A 352 5.97 12.82 18.51
N LEU A 353 6.16 12.17 17.35
CA LEU A 353 5.06 11.67 16.52
C LEU A 353 4.21 10.66 17.28
N GLN A 354 4.84 9.74 18.01
CA GLN A 354 4.13 8.75 18.83
C GLN A 354 3.34 9.42 19.96
N GLU A 355 3.89 10.45 20.61
CA GLU A 355 3.17 11.25 21.61
C GLU A 355 2.00 12.02 20.99
N ILE A 356 2.19 12.66 19.83
CA ILE A 356 1.13 13.38 19.13
C ILE A 356 0.01 12.41 18.70
N GLN A 357 0.34 11.22 18.19
CA GLN A 357 -0.64 10.19 17.85
C GLN A 357 -1.44 9.74 19.08
N ARG A 358 -0.79 9.56 20.24
CA ARG A 358 -1.48 9.23 21.49
C ARG A 358 -2.41 10.36 21.97
N ASN A 359 -2.08 11.61 21.67
CA ASN A 359 -2.74 12.79 22.24
C ASN A 359 -3.80 13.43 21.30
N SER A 360 -3.82 13.09 20.01
CA SER A 360 -4.65 13.77 18.99
C SER A 360 -6.13 13.37 19.00
N THR A 361 -6.47 12.24 19.60
CA THR A 361 -7.85 11.84 19.91
C THR A 361 -7.86 11.18 21.28
N PRO A 362 -8.50 11.76 22.31
CA PRO A 362 -8.66 11.05 23.58
C PRO A 362 -9.43 9.76 23.28
N ARG A 363 -8.78 8.62 23.50
CA ARG A 363 -9.42 7.30 23.38
C ARG A 363 -10.69 7.31 24.23
N PRO A 364 -11.83 6.78 23.73
CA PRO A 364 -13.03 6.69 24.54
C PRO A 364 -12.72 6.01 25.87
N ASP A 365 -13.26 6.55 26.96
CA ASP A 365 -13.14 5.94 28.27
C ASP A 365 -14.04 4.70 28.33
N TRP A 366 -13.49 3.57 27.93
CA TRP A 366 -14.20 2.28 27.83
C TRP A 366 -14.74 1.78 29.17
N THR A 367 -14.21 2.26 30.29
CA THR A 367 -14.73 1.93 31.63
C THR A 367 -16.17 2.43 31.82
N LYS A 368 -16.59 3.49 31.11
CA LYS A 368 -17.97 3.99 31.16
C LYS A 368 -18.97 3.02 30.51
N CYS A 369 -18.51 2.20 29.56
CA CYS A 369 -19.36 1.27 28.83
C CYS A 369 -19.82 0.09 29.70
N GLU A 370 -19.09 -0.23 30.78
CA GLU A 370 -19.47 -1.26 31.77
C GLU A 370 -20.88 -1.02 32.37
N SER A 371 -21.27 0.24 32.50
CA SER A 371 -22.56 0.64 33.08
C SER A 371 -23.71 0.75 32.07
N ILE A 372 -23.39 0.79 30.77
CA ILE A 372 -24.35 1.05 29.69
C ILE A 372 -24.76 -0.25 28.99
N VAL A 373 -23.83 -1.21 28.89
CA VAL A 373 -24.06 -2.48 28.21
C VAL A 373 -24.91 -3.40 29.10
N ALA A 374 -25.94 -4.02 28.51
CA ALA A 374 -26.79 -4.98 29.20
C ALA A 374 -25.95 -6.18 29.68
N GLY A 375 -26.07 -6.55 30.96
CA GLY A 375 -25.26 -7.61 31.58
C GLY A 375 -24.06 -7.13 32.40
N GLY A 376 -23.83 -5.82 32.48
CA GLY A 376 -22.93 -5.20 33.47
C GLY A 376 -21.43 -5.36 33.17
N PRO A 377 -20.56 -5.08 34.16
CA PRO A 377 -19.11 -4.99 33.97
C PRO A 377 -18.48 -6.32 33.56
N GLU A 378 -18.96 -7.45 34.09
CA GLU A 378 -18.43 -8.79 33.78
C GLU A 378 -18.64 -9.16 32.31
N ARG A 379 -19.83 -8.86 31.76
CA ARG A 379 -20.10 -9.09 30.33
C ARG A 379 -19.31 -8.15 29.44
N TRP A 380 -19.13 -6.89 29.83
CA TRP A 380 -18.28 -5.95 29.09
C TRP A 380 -16.82 -6.38 29.08
N GLN A 381 -16.29 -6.89 30.19
CA GLN A 381 -14.92 -7.40 30.27
C GLN A 381 -14.72 -8.59 29.32
N LEU A 382 -15.65 -9.55 29.29
CA LEU A 382 -15.62 -10.67 28.33
C LEU A 382 -15.69 -10.18 26.87
N LEU A 383 -16.56 -9.21 26.59
CA LEU A 383 -16.71 -8.66 25.25
C LEU A 383 -15.50 -7.83 24.80
N ALA A 384 -14.78 -7.21 25.75
CA ALA A 384 -13.65 -6.35 25.50
C ALA A 384 -12.30 -7.07 25.53
N GLU A 385 -12.27 -8.29 26.07
CA GLU A 385 -11.06 -9.11 26.14
C GLU A 385 -10.47 -9.30 24.74
N SER A 386 -9.15 -9.11 24.63
CA SER A 386 -8.36 -9.21 23.38
C SER A 386 -8.72 -8.23 22.23
N LYS A 387 -9.63 -7.28 22.42
CA LYS A 387 -10.06 -6.35 21.34
C LYS A 387 -9.36 -5.00 21.37
N ASN A 388 -9.11 -4.45 20.18
CA ASN A 388 -8.60 -3.10 20.01
C ASN A 388 -9.72 -2.05 20.14
N SER A 389 -9.36 -0.76 20.24
CA SER A 389 -10.35 0.31 20.44
C SER A 389 -11.37 0.45 19.32
N ASP A 390 -11.00 0.12 18.08
CA ASP A 390 -11.89 0.25 16.93
C ASP A 390 -12.89 -0.92 16.92
N GLN A 391 -12.43 -2.13 17.22
CA GLN A 391 -13.26 -3.30 17.45
C GLN A 391 -14.22 -3.09 18.64
N LEU A 392 -13.79 -2.40 19.71
CA LEU A 392 -14.67 -2.04 20.83
C LEU A 392 -15.79 -1.07 20.42
N VAL A 393 -15.55 -0.18 19.45
CA VAL A 393 -16.61 0.68 18.88
C VAL A 393 -17.65 -0.19 18.18
N GLU A 394 -17.22 -1.15 17.37
CA GLU A 394 -18.15 -2.05 16.64
C GLU A 394 -19.00 -2.87 17.60
N VAL A 395 -18.37 -3.49 18.61
CA VAL A 395 -19.08 -4.23 19.67
C VAL A 395 -20.09 -3.35 20.39
N LEU A 396 -19.72 -2.10 20.71
CA LEU A 396 -20.64 -1.16 21.36
C LEU A 396 -21.81 -0.78 20.46
N LEU A 397 -21.57 -0.54 19.16
CA LEU A 397 -22.62 -0.23 18.19
C LEU A 397 -23.59 -1.40 18.02
N GLU A 398 -23.10 -2.64 18.02
CA GLU A 398 -23.92 -3.84 17.98
C GLU A 398 -24.78 -4.00 19.25
N GLU A 399 -24.21 -3.78 20.43
CA GLU A 399 -24.94 -3.90 21.70
C GLU A 399 -26.02 -2.81 21.85
N ILE A 400 -25.71 -1.55 21.51
CA ILE A 400 -26.69 -0.46 21.51
C ILE A 400 -27.76 -0.72 20.45
N GLY A 401 -27.34 -1.10 19.24
CA GLY A 401 -28.25 -1.41 18.15
C GLY A 401 -29.18 -2.58 18.49
N ALA A 402 -28.69 -3.61 19.20
CA ALA A 402 -29.49 -4.75 19.61
C ALA A 402 -30.58 -4.33 20.59
N GLY A 403 -30.26 -3.45 21.55
CA GLY A 403 -31.24 -2.85 22.45
C GLY A 403 -32.33 -2.08 21.69
N LEU A 404 -31.93 -1.19 20.78
CA LEU A 404 -32.86 -0.39 19.97
C LEU A 404 -33.74 -1.26 19.04
N LEU A 405 -33.18 -2.32 18.46
CA LEU A 405 -33.94 -3.27 17.65
C LEU A 405 -34.99 -4.02 18.48
N ARG A 406 -34.69 -4.38 19.73
CA ARG A 406 -35.68 -5.04 20.62
C ARG A 406 -36.81 -4.10 21.04
N GLU A 407 -36.52 -2.82 21.21
CA GLU A 407 -37.52 -1.81 21.55
C GLU A 407 -38.46 -1.52 20.37
N LYS A 408 -37.98 -1.62 19.14
CA LYS A 408 -38.76 -1.36 17.93
C LYS A 408 -39.80 -2.45 17.67
N GLU A 409 -41.08 -2.10 17.74
CA GLU A 409 -42.19 -3.03 17.48
C GLU A 409 -42.51 -3.20 15.98
N PHE A 410 -42.36 -2.14 15.19
CA PHE A 410 -42.65 -2.18 13.75
C PHE A 410 -41.53 -1.51 12.95
N PHE A 411 -41.21 -2.10 11.80
CA PHE A 411 -40.36 -1.52 10.77
C PHE A 411 -41.22 -0.76 9.74
N PRO A 412 -40.76 0.41 9.26
CA PRO A 412 -41.37 1.03 8.10
C PRO A 412 -41.01 0.23 6.85
N GLY A 413 -42.00 -0.09 6.02
CA GLY A 413 -41.78 -0.68 4.70
C GLY A 413 -40.92 0.21 3.81
N LEU A 414 -40.04 -0.42 3.02
CA LEU A 414 -39.11 0.26 2.10
C LEU A 414 -39.76 0.62 0.75
N GLY A 415 -40.99 0.18 0.51
CA GLY A 415 -41.73 0.43 -0.73
C GLY A 415 -41.34 -0.51 -1.88
N TYR A 416 -41.83 -0.18 -3.08
CA TYR A 416 -41.71 -1.01 -4.29
C TYR A 416 -40.69 -0.46 -5.31
N GLY A 417 -39.76 0.38 -4.87
CA GLY A 417 -38.74 0.94 -5.77
C GLY A 417 -37.82 -0.13 -6.36
N ASP A 418 -37.28 0.13 -7.55
CA ASP A 418 -36.35 -0.80 -8.23
C ASP A 418 -35.06 -1.05 -7.42
N THR A 419 -34.67 -0.09 -6.57
CA THR A 419 -33.52 -0.19 -5.65
C THR A 419 -33.81 -1.04 -4.40
N VAL A 420 -35.06 -1.40 -4.16
CA VAL A 420 -35.46 -2.23 -3.02
C VAL A 420 -35.46 -3.70 -3.46
N PRO A 421 -34.72 -4.58 -2.75
CA PRO A 421 -34.71 -6.01 -3.07
C PRO A 421 -36.11 -6.63 -3.02
N PRO A 422 -36.45 -7.58 -3.91
CA PRO A 422 -37.80 -8.18 -3.98
C PRO A 422 -38.32 -8.70 -2.64
N PHE A 423 -37.48 -9.36 -1.86
CA PHE A 423 -37.81 -9.92 -0.54
C PHE A 423 -38.11 -8.87 0.55
N LEU A 424 -37.92 -7.57 0.26
CA LEU A 424 -38.26 -6.45 1.15
C LEU A 424 -39.31 -5.51 0.54
N ARG A 425 -39.83 -5.80 -0.66
CA ARG A 425 -40.80 -4.92 -1.34
C ARG A 425 -42.16 -5.01 -0.66
N PHE A 426 -42.36 -4.11 0.29
CA PHE A 426 -43.58 -3.99 1.07
C PHE A 426 -43.81 -2.53 1.43
N ASP A 427 -45.08 -2.12 1.43
CA ASP A 427 -45.50 -0.80 1.87
C ASP A 427 -46.41 -0.93 3.10
N GLY A 428 -46.15 -0.11 4.12
CA GLY A 428 -46.80 -0.17 5.42
C GLY A 428 -45.92 -0.70 6.57
N PRO A 429 -46.46 -0.73 7.81
CA PRO A 429 -45.72 -1.18 8.98
C PRO A 429 -45.57 -2.71 8.99
N VAL A 430 -44.36 -3.18 9.24
CA VAL A 430 -44.00 -4.61 9.31
C VAL A 430 -43.65 -4.96 10.76
N GLU A 431 -44.31 -5.96 11.33
CA GLU A 431 -44.05 -6.39 12.71
C GLU A 431 -42.62 -6.91 12.89
N ASN A 432 -41.93 -6.46 13.94
CA ASN A 432 -40.66 -7.02 14.34
C ASN A 432 -40.87 -8.28 15.21
N LYS A 433 -40.40 -9.43 14.74
CA LYS A 433 -40.52 -10.72 15.45
C LYS A 433 -39.56 -10.89 16.64
N LYS A 434 -38.58 -10.00 16.81
CA LYS A 434 -37.65 -9.92 17.96
C LYS A 434 -36.96 -11.26 18.35
N PRO A 435 -36.36 -12.02 17.40
CA PRO A 435 -35.65 -13.25 17.70
C PRO A 435 -34.36 -12.98 18.50
N SER A 436 -33.86 -14.02 19.17
CA SER A 436 -32.51 -14.00 19.73
C SER A 436 -31.43 -14.15 18.63
N LYS A 437 -30.19 -13.72 18.90
CA LYS A 437 -29.07 -13.88 17.94
C LYS A 437 -28.93 -15.34 17.50
N LYS A 438 -28.97 -16.27 18.46
CA LYS A 438 -28.88 -17.72 18.23
C LYS A 438 -30.02 -18.24 17.34
N GLU A 439 -31.25 -17.76 17.51
CA GLU A 439 -32.37 -18.13 16.64
C GLU A 439 -32.15 -17.70 15.20
N VAL A 440 -31.66 -16.47 14.99
CA VAL A 440 -31.32 -15.98 13.65
C VAL A 440 -30.23 -16.85 13.03
N VAL A 441 -29.14 -17.12 13.75
CA VAL A 441 -28.03 -17.96 13.25
C VAL A 441 -28.52 -19.36 12.86
N ASN A 442 -29.31 -20.00 13.71
CA ASN A 442 -29.87 -21.33 13.40
C ASN A 442 -30.77 -21.30 12.17
N LEU A 443 -31.59 -20.25 12.02
CA LEU A 443 -32.43 -20.08 10.85
C LEU A 443 -31.60 -19.90 9.56
N LEU A 444 -30.51 -19.12 9.62
CA LEU A 444 -29.60 -18.94 8.48
C LEU A 444 -28.87 -20.25 8.12
N LYS A 445 -28.41 -21.02 9.12
CA LYS A 445 -27.80 -22.34 8.90
C LYS A 445 -28.79 -23.30 8.22
N ASP A 446 -30.05 -23.28 8.62
CA ASP A 446 -31.07 -24.11 8.01
C ASP A 446 -31.41 -23.67 6.58
N ALA A 447 -31.46 -22.35 6.33
CA ALA A 447 -31.61 -21.80 4.98
C ALA A 447 -30.47 -22.27 4.07
N TRP A 448 -29.22 -22.22 4.54
CA TRP A 448 -28.07 -22.73 3.79
C TRP A 448 -28.12 -24.24 3.55
N LYS A 449 -28.54 -25.03 4.54
CA LYS A 449 -28.69 -26.49 4.34
C LYS A 449 -29.72 -26.81 3.26
N GLU A 450 -30.84 -26.11 3.25
CA GLU A 450 -31.88 -26.27 2.23
C GLU A 450 -31.38 -25.81 0.86
N ARG A 451 -30.65 -24.67 0.80
CA ARG A 451 -30.06 -24.16 -0.44
C ARG A 451 -29.07 -25.12 -1.07
N LEU A 452 -28.23 -25.76 -0.26
CA LEU A 452 -27.24 -26.72 -0.74
C LEU A 452 -27.87 -28.04 -1.20
N ALA A 453 -29.08 -28.36 -0.75
CA ALA A 453 -29.82 -29.55 -1.16
C ALA A 453 -30.71 -29.31 -2.40
N GLU A 454 -30.89 -28.06 -2.81
CA GLU A 454 -31.76 -27.67 -3.92
C GLU A 454 -31.07 -27.90 -5.28
N GLU A 455 -31.73 -28.63 -6.17
CA GLU A 455 -31.20 -28.93 -7.52
C GLU A 455 -31.46 -27.80 -8.52
N GLN A 456 -32.55 -27.03 -8.35
CA GLN A 456 -32.90 -25.89 -9.21
C GLN A 456 -32.45 -24.58 -8.57
N LYS A 457 -31.46 -23.93 -9.19
CA LYS A 457 -30.88 -22.69 -8.69
C LYS A 457 -31.71 -21.48 -9.15
N GLU A 458 -32.72 -21.11 -8.38
CA GLU A 458 -33.31 -19.76 -8.45
C GLU A 458 -32.37 -18.70 -7.88
N LEU A 459 -32.66 -17.40 -8.05
CA LEU A 459 -31.83 -16.33 -7.46
C LEU A 459 -31.87 -16.44 -5.92
N PHE A 460 -30.73 -16.21 -5.26
CA PHE A 460 -30.63 -16.39 -3.80
C PHE A 460 -31.67 -15.59 -3.00
N ALA A 461 -31.96 -14.36 -3.43
CA ALA A 461 -32.96 -13.50 -2.80
C ALA A 461 -34.38 -14.09 -2.89
N ASP A 462 -34.71 -14.71 -4.02
CA ASP A 462 -36.02 -15.34 -4.24
C ASP A 462 -36.10 -16.65 -3.43
N PHE A 463 -35.03 -17.46 -3.46
CA PHE A 463 -34.90 -18.64 -2.60
C PHE A 463 -35.10 -18.31 -1.13
N PHE A 464 -34.44 -17.27 -0.63
CA PHE A 464 -34.52 -16.91 0.78
C PHE A 464 -35.96 -16.52 1.17
N PHE A 465 -36.65 -15.76 0.32
CA PHE A 465 -38.04 -15.40 0.59
C PHE A 465 -38.96 -16.63 0.53
N ASN A 466 -38.80 -17.49 -0.48
CA ASN A 466 -39.54 -18.75 -0.60
C ASN A 466 -39.31 -19.68 0.61
N PHE A 467 -38.09 -19.74 1.11
CA PHE A 467 -37.74 -20.47 2.34
C PHE A 467 -38.53 -19.93 3.54
N LEU A 468 -38.63 -18.61 3.70
CA LEU A 468 -39.40 -18.00 4.78
C LEU A 468 -40.91 -18.28 4.63
N GLU A 469 -41.44 -18.25 3.41
CA GLU A 469 -42.84 -18.64 3.15
C GLU A 469 -43.11 -20.11 3.50
N ARG A 470 -42.19 -21.02 3.17
CA ARG A 470 -42.31 -22.44 3.52
C ARG A 470 -42.24 -22.68 5.03
N ARG A 471 -41.36 -21.96 5.74
CA ARG A 471 -41.10 -22.16 7.18
C ARG A 471 -42.12 -21.49 8.09
N PHE A 472 -42.54 -20.27 7.77
CA PHE A 472 -43.39 -19.44 8.63
C PHE A 472 -44.77 -19.15 8.03
N GLY A 473 -44.98 -19.48 6.76
CA GLY A 473 -46.21 -19.17 6.04
C GLY A 473 -46.19 -17.79 5.41
N ILE A 474 -47.04 -17.60 4.40
CA ILE A 474 -47.10 -16.40 3.54
C ILE A 474 -47.35 -15.12 4.35
N SER A 475 -48.14 -15.18 5.42
CA SER A 475 -48.47 -14.01 6.24
C SER A 475 -47.30 -13.52 7.09
N ASP A 476 -46.43 -14.41 7.54
CA ASP A 476 -45.32 -14.08 8.46
C ASP A 476 -43.96 -14.00 7.74
N ALA A 477 -43.87 -14.43 6.48
CA ALA A 477 -42.64 -14.40 5.70
C ALA A 477 -42.05 -12.98 5.57
N MET A 478 -42.88 -11.97 5.28
CA MET A 478 -42.44 -10.58 5.14
C MET A 478 -41.97 -9.96 6.48
N PRO A 479 -42.71 -10.09 7.60
CA PRO A 479 -42.18 -9.79 8.93
C PRO A 479 -40.83 -10.42 9.25
N TRP A 480 -40.69 -11.73 8.99
CA TRP A 480 -39.43 -12.43 9.21
C TRP A 480 -38.32 -11.92 8.28
N ALA A 481 -38.61 -11.62 7.02
CA ALA A 481 -37.63 -11.07 6.08
C ALA A 481 -37.05 -9.74 6.57
N TYR A 482 -37.90 -8.81 7.02
CA TYR A 482 -37.46 -7.53 7.61
C TYR A 482 -36.69 -7.73 8.91
N THR A 483 -37.21 -8.56 9.81
CA THR A 483 -36.54 -8.84 11.09
C THR A 483 -35.16 -9.45 10.87
N ILE A 484 -35.02 -10.46 10.03
CA ILE A 484 -33.72 -11.10 9.75
C ILE A 484 -32.80 -10.11 9.07
N PHE A 485 -33.28 -9.37 8.07
CA PHE A 485 -32.48 -8.39 7.34
C PHE A 485 -31.89 -7.30 8.26
N GLU A 486 -32.66 -6.76 9.19
CA GLU A 486 -32.15 -5.78 10.15
C GLU A 486 -31.19 -6.40 11.18
N ASN A 487 -31.38 -7.67 11.56
CA ASN A 487 -30.44 -8.38 12.45
C ASN A 487 -29.09 -8.62 11.76
N ILE A 488 -29.08 -9.18 10.55
CA ILE A 488 -27.83 -9.49 9.82
C ILE A 488 -27.08 -8.23 9.38
N LYS A 489 -27.79 -7.12 9.17
CA LYS A 489 -27.20 -5.82 8.87
C LYS A 489 -26.51 -5.19 10.08
N LEU A 490 -27.03 -5.47 11.28
CA LEU A 490 -26.51 -4.95 12.55
C LEU A 490 -25.28 -5.74 13.01
N PHE A 491 -25.38 -7.07 13.09
CA PHE A 491 -24.33 -7.94 13.65
C PHE A 491 -23.29 -8.34 12.60
N ARG A 492 -22.40 -7.40 12.25
CA ARG A 492 -21.34 -7.62 11.25
C ARG A 492 -20.17 -8.43 11.79
N SER A 493 -19.98 -8.41 13.10
CA SER A 493 -18.98 -9.24 13.78
C SER A 493 -19.27 -10.74 13.65
N ASN A 494 -20.51 -11.12 13.33
CA ASN A 494 -20.89 -12.51 13.14
C ASN A 494 -20.66 -12.98 11.71
N GLU A 495 -19.74 -13.93 11.55
CA GLU A 495 -19.32 -14.42 10.24
C GLU A 495 -20.51 -14.96 9.42
N ILE A 496 -21.38 -15.78 10.03
CA ILE A 496 -22.53 -16.38 9.35
C ILE A 496 -23.51 -15.30 8.90
N MET A 497 -23.84 -14.34 9.76
CA MET A 497 -24.75 -13.25 9.41
C MET A 497 -24.14 -12.33 8.34
N ASN A 498 -22.85 -12.01 8.45
CA ASN A 498 -22.16 -11.15 7.51
C ASN A 498 -22.05 -11.78 6.12
N GLN A 499 -21.68 -13.07 6.03
CA GLN A 499 -21.66 -13.82 4.77
C GLN A 499 -23.06 -13.90 4.16
N PHE A 500 -24.08 -14.23 4.96
CA PHE A 500 -25.47 -14.29 4.48
C PHE A 500 -25.92 -12.93 3.94
N TYR A 501 -25.63 -11.85 4.66
CA TYR A 501 -25.93 -10.49 4.22
C TYR A 501 -25.17 -10.11 2.94
N ALA A 502 -23.90 -10.49 2.82
CA ALA A 502 -23.09 -10.22 1.64
C ALA A 502 -23.66 -10.92 0.40
N VAL A 503 -24.09 -12.19 0.53
CA VAL A 503 -24.73 -12.92 -0.56
C VAL A 503 -26.09 -12.32 -0.90
N LEU A 504 -26.91 -12.01 0.11
CA LEU A 504 -28.25 -11.45 -0.09
C LEU A 504 -28.23 -10.07 -0.76
N MET A 505 -27.18 -9.28 -0.51
CA MET A 505 -26.97 -7.97 -1.12
C MET A 505 -26.18 -8.02 -2.44
N GLY A 506 -25.79 -9.21 -2.91
CA GLY A 506 -25.00 -9.38 -4.13
C GLY A 506 -23.56 -8.85 -4.03
N LYS A 507 -23.02 -8.72 -2.81
CA LYS A 507 -21.61 -8.36 -2.55
C LYS A 507 -20.67 -9.58 -2.56
N MET A 508 -21.25 -10.77 -2.50
CA MET A 508 -20.55 -12.05 -2.52
C MET A 508 -21.42 -13.05 -3.29
N THR A 509 -20.80 -13.92 -4.06
CA THR A 509 -21.49 -14.99 -4.78
C THR A 509 -21.63 -16.23 -3.90
N GLU A 510 -22.69 -17.01 -4.12
CA GLU A 510 -22.92 -18.27 -3.40
C GLU A 510 -21.75 -19.26 -3.54
N SER A 511 -21.04 -19.23 -4.67
CA SER A 511 -19.87 -20.08 -4.91
C SER A 511 -18.76 -19.88 -3.90
N VAL A 512 -18.58 -18.66 -3.36
CA VAL A 512 -17.54 -18.40 -2.35
C VAL A 512 -17.88 -19.16 -1.06
N TYR A 513 -19.12 -19.07 -0.59
CA TYR A 513 -19.57 -19.82 0.59
C TYR A 513 -19.47 -21.34 0.40
N ILE A 514 -19.85 -21.82 -0.79
CA ILE A 514 -19.74 -23.25 -1.14
C ILE A 514 -18.27 -23.70 -1.09
N ASN A 515 -17.36 -22.96 -1.73
CA ASN A 515 -15.92 -23.27 -1.73
C ASN A 515 -15.33 -23.20 -0.32
N GLN A 516 -15.75 -22.23 0.51
CA GLN A 516 -15.31 -22.13 1.89
C GLN A 516 -15.70 -23.39 2.68
N LYS A 517 -16.96 -23.83 2.57
CA LYS A 517 -17.43 -25.05 3.21
C LYS A 517 -16.71 -26.30 2.68
N GLU A 518 -16.54 -26.41 1.37
CA GLU A 518 -15.81 -27.53 0.75
C GLU A 518 -14.35 -27.58 1.25
N THR A 519 -13.68 -26.43 1.33
CA THR A 519 -12.31 -26.32 1.84
C THR A 519 -12.21 -26.79 3.29
N LEU A 520 -13.13 -26.36 4.17
CA LEU A 520 -13.16 -26.84 5.56
C LEU A 520 -13.42 -28.35 5.64
N THR A 521 -14.33 -28.89 4.82
CA THR A 521 -14.59 -30.34 4.80
C THR A 521 -13.40 -31.14 4.27
N HIS A 522 -12.68 -30.60 3.28
CA HIS A 522 -11.46 -31.21 2.75
C HIS A 522 -10.34 -31.22 3.80
N LEU A 523 -10.14 -30.09 4.49
CA LEU A 523 -9.16 -29.96 5.55
C LEU A 523 -9.47 -30.89 6.74
N LEU A 524 -10.72 -30.92 7.19
CA LEU A 524 -11.18 -31.84 8.24
C LEU A 524 -10.95 -33.30 7.83
N LYS A 525 -11.28 -33.67 6.58
CA LYS A 525 -11.03 -35.01 6.05
C LYS A 525 -9.54 -35.36 6.01
N ALA A 526 -8.68 -34.41 5.65
CA ALA A 526 -7.22 -34.60 5.67
C ALA A 526 -6.70 -34.85 7.09
N MET A 527 -7.21 -34.10 8.08
CA MET A 527 -6.89 -34.31 9.51
C MET A 527 -7.40 -35.65 10.02
N THR A 528 -8.64 -36.04 9.71
CA THR A 528 -9.20 -37.35 10.08
C THR A 528 -8.40 -38.50 9.45
N ASN A 529 -7.89 -38.34 8.22
CA ASN A 529 -7.04 -39.36 7.59
C ASN A 529 -5.66 -39.49 8.25
N ALA A 530 -5.12 -38.40 8.80
CA ALA A 530 -3.86 -38.41 9.55
C ALA A 530 -4.02 -38.99 10.96
N ASP A 531 -5.21 -38.85 11.54
CA ASP A 531 -5.59 -39.44 12.82
C ASP A 531 -5.85 -40.96 12.69
N SER A 532 -4.77 -41.72 12.62
CA SER A 532 -4.79 -43.18 12.51
C SER A 532 -5.56 -43.91 13.63
N LYS A 533 -5.78 -43.27 14.78
CA LYS A 533 -6.50 -43.85 15.93
C LYS A 533 -7.94 -43.36 16.04
N ASN A 534 -8.33 -42.36 15.24
CA ASN A 534 -9.63 -41.71 15.27
C ASN A 534 -9.99 -41.20 16.68
N GLU A 535 -8.98 -40.67 17.39
CA GLU A 535 -9.10 -40.12 18.75
C GLU A 535 -9.47 -38.62 18.74
N GLY A 536 -9.51 -37.99 17.57
CA GLY A 536 -9.70 -36.55 17.40
C GLY A 536 -8.41 -35.75 17.61
N LEU A 537 -7.25 -36.41 17.58
CA LEU A 537 -5.96 -35.85 17.98
C LEU A 537 -4.93 -36.00 16.85
N ILE A 538 -4.20 -34.93 16.55
CA ILE A 538 -3.09 -34.92 15.59
C ILE A 538 -1.88 -34.21 16.18
N THR A 539 -0.67 -34.53 15.71
CA THR A 539 0.52 -33.79 16.14
C THR A 539 0.70 -32.47 15.41
N MET A 540 1.45 -31.53 15.99
CA MET A 540 1.75 -30.25 15.33
C MET A 540 2.54 -30.45 14.02
N GLU A 541 3.43 -31.44 13.96
CA GLU A 541 4.12 -31.80 12.71
C GLU A 541 3.15 -32.33 11.65
N GLN A 542 2.16 -33.13 12.06
CA GLN A 542 1.10 -33.62 11.17
C GLN A 542 0.24 -32.45 10.68
N LEU A 543 -0.15 -31.53 11.57
CA LEU A 543 -0.89 -30.33 11.20
C LEU A 543 -0.13 -29.50 10.16
N SER A 544 1.15 -29.22 10.40
CA SER A 544 2.00 -28.50 9.44
C SER A 544 2.05 -29.19 8.08
N THR A 545 2.20 -30.52 8.07
CA THR A 545 2.22 -31.32 6.83
C THR A 545 0.87 -31.27 6.10
N ILE A 546 -0.25 -31.34 6.84
CA ILE A 546 -1.61 -31.24 6.29
C ILE A 546 -1.85 -29.85 5.70
N LEU A 547 -1.46 -28.79 6.39
CA LEU A 547 -1.62 -27.42 5.91
C LEU A 547 -0.80 -27.18 4.64
N LYS A 548 0.47 -27.62 4.61
CA LYS A 548 1.33 -27.51 3.42
C LYS A 548 0.81 -28.31 2.23
N SER A 549 0.23 -29.48 2.48
CA SER A 549 -0.34 -30.32 1.41
C SER A 549 -1.72 -29.82 0.93
N THR A 550 -2.52 -29.24 1.81
CA THR A 550 -3.85 -28.68 1.48
C THR A 550 -3.74 -27.31 0.81
N PHE A 551 -2.74 -26.51 1.21
CA PHE A 551 -2.51 -25.14 0.73
C PHE A 551 -1.07 -24.98 0.20
N PRO A 552 -0.73 -25.58 -0.96
CA PRO A 552 0.64 -25.60 -1.47
C PRO A 552 1.18 -24.23 -1.89
N LEU A 553 0.31 -23.24 -2.10
CA LEU A 553 0.69 -21.88 -2.51
C LEU A 553 0.88 -20.91 -1.34
N LYS A 554 0.47 -21.29 -0.12
CA LYS A 554 0.67 -20.45 1.05
C LYS A 554 2.15 -20.39 1.41
N ARG A 555 2.61 -19.21 1.79
CA ARG A 555 3.98 -19.00 2.25
C ARG A 555 4.18 -19.62 3.64
N GLU A 556 5.44 -19.89 4.00
CA GLU A 556 5.76 -20.49 5.29
C GLU A 556 5.30 -19.63 6.48
N ASP A 557 5.40 -18.29 6.38
CA ASP A 557 4.87 -17.34 7.38
C ASP A 557 3.35 -17.48 7.55
N GLN A 558 2.61 -17.66 6.46
CA GLN A 558 1.17 -17.83 6.53
C GLN A 558 0.78 -19.18 7.13
N ILE A 559 1.57 -20.22 6.89
CA ILE A 559 1.37 -21.54 7.53
C ILE A 559 1.67 -21.45 9.03
N GLU A 560 2.74 -20.75 9.43
CA GLU A 560 3.09 -20.52 10.83
C GLU A 560 1.99 -19.73 11.56
N GLU A 561 1.46 -18.65 10.97
CA GLU A 561 0.32 -17.91 11.52
C GLU A 561 -0.93 -18.80 11.73
N LEU A 562 -1.19 -19.75 10.83
CA LEU A 562 -2.29 -20.71 10.99
C LEU A 562 -2.02 -21.72 12.10
N MET A 563 -0.76 -22.15 12.27
CA MET A 563 -0.34 -22.99 13.38
C MET A 563 -0.56 -22.26 14.71
N GLU A 564 -0.12 -21.00 14.81
CA GLU A 564 -0.30 -20.14 15.99
C GLU A 564 -1.79 -19.96 16.32
N ALA A 565 -2.62 -19.66 15.31
CA ALA A 565 -4.07 -19.55 15.49
C ALA A 565 -4.72 -20.88 15.91
N GLY A 566 -4.10 -22.01 15.59
CA GLY A 566 -4.46 -23.34 16.06
C GLY A 566 -3.97 -23.68 17.47
N GLY A 567 -3.31 -22.75 18.16
CA GLY A 567 -2.79 -22.93 19.52
C GLY A 567 -1.35 -23.45 19.60
N TRP A 568 -0.59 -23.36 18.52
CA TRP A 568 0.86 -23.61 18.54
C TRP A 568 1.60 -22.42 19.17
N ASP A 569 2.48 -22.72 20.12
CA ASP A 569 3.36 -21.73 20.77
C ASP A 569 4.81 -22.22 20.72
N PRO A 570 5.72 -21.48 20.06
CA PRO A 570 7.13 -21.86 19.93
C PRO A 570 7.88 -21.92 21.28
N ASP A 571 7.39 -21.26 22.33
CA ASP A 571 8.00 -21.22 23.66
C ASP A 571 7.44 -22.30 24.61
N SER A 572 6.35 -22.99 24.22
CA SER A 572 5.69 -23.99 25.05
C SER A 572 6.36 -25.37 24.94
N ASN A 573 6.85 -25.89 26.06
CA ASN A 573 7.49 -27.21 26.14
C ASN A 573 6.47 -28.37 26.31
N SER A 574 5.20 -28.12 26.02
CA SER A 574 4.09 -29.05 26.27
C SER A 574 3.64 -29.76 25.00
N VAL A 575 3.93 -31.06 24.95
CA VAL A 575 3.26 -32.14 24.19
C VAL A 575 2.35 -31.66 23.06
N GLU A 576 2.97 -31.31 21.93
CA GLU A 576 2.83 -31.84 20.56
C GLU A 576 1.49 -32.39 20.03
N VAL A 577 0.36 -32.35 20.74
CA VAL A 577 -0.90 -32.98 20.31
C VAL A 577 -2.05 -31.99 20.40
N LEU A 578 -2.75 -31.83 19.28
CA LEU A 578 -3.85 -30.90 19.07
C LEU A 578 -5.16 -31.66 18.85
N ASN A 579 -6.23 -31.21 19.53
CA ASN A 579 -7.57 -31.67 19.22
C ASN A 579 -8.13 -30.89 18.03
N TYR A 580 -8.07 -31.50 16.84
CA TYR A 580 -8.42 -30.82 15.60
C TYR A 580 -9.93 -30.57 15.46
N HIS A 581 -10.79 -31.29 16.19
CA HIS A 581 -12.23 -31.02 16.17
C HIS A 581 -12.56 -29.65 16.75
N LEU A 582 -11.78 -29.20 17.75
CA LEU A 582 -11.98 -27.89 18.36
C LEU A 582 -11.72 -26.77 17.36
N LEU A 583 -10.79 -26.93 16.41
CA LEU A 583 -10.50 -25.88 15.41
C LEU A 583 -11.70 -25.49 14.55
N PHE A 584 -12.70 -26.38 14.41
CA PHE A 584 -13.89 -26.17 13.58
C PHE A 584 -15.16 -26.03 14.41
N THR A 585 -15.05 -25.90 15.74
CA THR A 585 -16.23 -25.60 16.55
C THR A 585 -16.66 -24.15 16.34
N GLU A 586 -17.96 -23.94 16.43
CA GLU A 586 -18.57 -22.62 16.47
C GLU A 586 -19.20 -22.44 17.85
N ASP A 587 -19.14 -21.22 18.39
CA ASP A 587 -19.80 -20.91 19.63
C ASP A 587 -21.34 -20.91 19.52
N GLU A 588 -22.02 -20.68 20.64
CA GLU A 588 -23.49 -20.61 20.70
C GLU A 588 -24.09 -19.48 19.84
N GLU A 589 -23.27 -18.50 19.45
CA GLU A 589 -23.63 -17.40 18.57
C GLU A 589 -23.16 -17.62 17.12
N GLY A 590 -22.54 -18.77 16.79
CA GLY A 590 -22.08 -19.09 15.43
C GLY A 590 -20.77 -18.40 15.02
N GLN A 591 -19.97 -17.92 15.97
CA GLN A 591 -18.60 -17.47 15.72
C GLN A 591 -17.67 -18.67 15.62
N SER A 592 -16.84 -18.70 14.59
CA SER A 592 -15.82 -19.74 14.41
C SER A 592 -14.59 -19.46 15.27
N GLU A 593 -13.84 -20.52 15.60
CA GLU A 593 -12.55 -20.39 16.30
C GLU A 593 -11.54 -19.51 15.54
N PRO A 594 -10.54 -18.93 16.25
CA PRO A 594 -9.50 -18.08 15.65
C PRO A 594 -8.80 -18.70 14.45
N PHE A 595 -8.63 -20.03 14.44
CA PHE A 595 -8.04 -20.76 13.31
C PHE A 595 -8.83 -20.56 12.00
N VAL A 596 -10.15 -20.72 12.04
CA VAL A 596 -11.01 -20.56 10.85
C VAL A 596 -11.08 -19.09 10.43
N GLN A 597 -11.19 -18.18 11.40
CA GLN A 597 -11.15 -16.74 11.12
C GLN A 597 -9.86 -16.36 10.39
N LYS A 598 -8.72 -16.82 10.90
CA LYS A 598 -7.40 -16.56 10.31
C LYS A 598 -7.25 -17.17 8.91
N LEU A 599 -7.82 -18.34 8.68
CA LEU A 599 -7.84 -18.97 7.35
C LEU A 599 -8.56 -18.08 6.33
N TRP A 600 -9.70 -17.50 6.69
CA TRP A 600 -10.46 -16.63 5.80
C TRP A 600 -9.88 -15.24 5.65
N GLU A 601 -9.28 -14.68 6.69
CA GLU A 601 -8.48 -13.44 6.59
C GLU A 601 -7.34 -13.59 5.58
N GLN A 602 -6.63 -14.73 5.62
CA GLN A 602 -5.58 -15.01 4.65
C GLN A 602 -6.13 -15.21 3.24
N TYR A 603 -7.26 -15.91 3.08
CA TYR A 603 -7.91 -16.08 1.77
C TYR A 603 -8.29 -14.73 1.14
N GLU A 604 -8.92 -13.84 1.89
CA GLU A 604 -9.29 -12.51 1.39
C GLU A 604 -8.05 -11.66 1.06
N SER A 605 -7.00 -11.76 1.87
CA SER A 605 -5.72 -11.08 1.61
C SER A 605 -5.04 -11.59 0.33
N GLU A 606 -5.06 -12.91 0.10
CA GLU A 606 -4.51 -13.56 -1.10
C GLU A 606 -5.30 -13.19 -2.36
N LYS A 607 -6.63 -13.15 -2.25
CA LYS A 607 -7.52 -12.73 -3.32
C LYS A 607 -7.32 -11.27 -3.71
N GLU A 608 -7.23 -10.38 -2.73
CA GLU A 608 -6.93 -8.97 -2.97
C GLU A 608 -5.56 -8.82 -3.66
N ALA A 609 -4.53 -9.52 -3.19
CA ALA A 609 -3.22 -9.52 -3.82
C ALA A 609 -3.28 -10.00 -5.29
N TYR A 610 -4.04 -11.06 -5.57
CA TYR A 610 -4.22 -11.57 -6.93
C TYR A 610 -4.91 -10.56 -7.85
N LEU A 611 -5.96 -9.89 -7.36
CA LEU A 611 -6.67 -8.85 -8.14
C LEU A 611 -5.81 -7.59 -8.34
N GLN A 612 -4.95 -7.25 -7.38
CA GLN A 612 -3.97 -6.18 -7.56
C GLN A 612 -2.92 -6.52 -8.62
N GLU A 613 -2.47 -7.78 -8.70
CA GLU A 613 -1.57 -8.23 -9.78
C GLU A 613 -2.25 -8.19 -11.14
N LEU A 614 -3.51 -8.63 -11.24
CA LEU A 614 -4.31 -8.50 -12.46
C LEU A 614 -4.44 -7.04 -12.91
N LYS A 615 -4.65 -6.13 -11.96
CA LYS A 615 -4.70 -4.68 -12.22
C LYS A 615 -3.36 -4.13 -12.71
N GLN A 616 -2.24 -4.62 -12.18
CA GLN A 616 -0.90 -4.20 -12.60
C GLN A 616 -0.57 -4.70 -14.01
N ASP A 617 -0.89 -5.96 -14.35
CA ASP A 617 -0.62 -6.54 -15.68
C ASP A 617 -1.43 -5.85 -16.78
N LEU A 618 -2.71 -5.56 -16.52
CA LEU A 618 -3.55 -4.85 -17.47
C LEU A 618 -3.05 -3.43 -17.75
N GLY A 619 -2.49 -2.73 -16.75
CA GLY A 619 -1.93 -1.38 -16.92
C GLY A 619 -2.95 -0.34 -17.39
N VAL A 620 -4.23 -0.56 -17.12
CA VAL A 620 -5.38 0.24 -17.58
C VAL A 620 -6.00 0.96 -16.38
N ASP A 621 -6.45 2.21 -16.57
CA ASP A 621 -7.10 2.97 -15.50
C ASP A 621 -8.47 2.37 -15.16
N LEU A 622 -8.94 2.52 -13.92
CA LEU A 622 -10.20 1.92 -13.46
C LEU A 622 -11.44 2.37 -14.26
N ASN A 623 -11.38 3.55 -14.87
CA ASN A 623 -12.48 4.12 -15.66
C ASN A 623 -12.49 3.65 -17.12
N ASP A 624 -11.42 3.00 -17.57
CA ASP A 624 -11.26 2.58 -18.95
C ASP A 624 -11.97 1.25 -19.22
N GLU A 625 -12.14 0.96 -20.50
CA GLU A 625 -12.80 -0.22 -21.02
C GLU A 625 -11.80 -1.36 -21.24
N VAL A 626 -12.16 -2.56 -20.76
CA VAL A 626 -11.40 -3.79 -20.94
C VAL A 626 -12.20 -4.78 -21.77
N THR A 627 -11.56 -5.25 -22.84
CA THR A 627 -12.08 -6.30 -23.73
C THR A 627 -11.86 -7.68 -23.11
N LEU A 628 -12.71 -8.65 -23.44
CA LEU A 628 -12.57 -10.04 -23.01
C LEU A 628 -11.19 -10.63 -23.35
N LEU A 629 -10.68 -10.35 -24.55
CA LEU A 629 -9.36 -10.83 -25.00
C LEU A 629 -8.21 -10.33 -24.11
N LYS A 630 -8.21 -9.03 -23.75
CA LYS A 630 -7.23 -8.45 -22.84
C LYS A 630 -7.30 -9.06 -21.44
N LEU A 631 -8.50 -9.20 -20.88
CA LEU A 631 -8.66 -9.80 -19.54
C LEU A 631 -8.21 -11.27 -19.53
N ARG A 632 -8.55 -12.03 -20.57
CA ARG A 632 -8.11 -13.42 -20.76
C ARG A 632 -6.58 -13.51 -20.82
N GLY A 633 -5.95 -12.66 -21.62
CA GLY A 633 -4.50 -12.58 -21.73
C GLY A 633 -3.86 -12.27 -20.38
N ALA A 634 -4.38 -11.28 -19.66
CA ALA A 634 -3.84 -10.90 -18.35
C ALA A 634 -3.96 -12.01 -17.30
N LEU A 635 -5.12 -12.70 -17.23
CA LEU A 635 -5.30 -13.85 -16.33
C LEU A 635 -4.30 -14.98 -16.63
N MET A 636 -4.06 -15.27 -17.91
CA MET A 636 -3.09 -16.28 -18.34
C MET A 636 -1.64 -15.86 -18.12
N ASN A 637 -1.34 -14.55 -18.18
CA ASN A 637 -0.02 -14.02 -17.88
C ASN A 637 0.30 -14.13 -16.39
N ILE A 638 -0.63 -13.72 -15.52
CA ILE A 638 -0.41 -13.71 -14.08
C ILE A 638 -0.51 -15.13 -13.47
N ASP A 639 -1.26 -16.03 -14.10
CA ASP A 639 -1.42 -17.43 -13.68
C ASP A 639 -1.38 -18.39 -14.89
N PRO A 640 -0.18 -18.77 -15.36
CA PRO A 640 -0.02 -19.67 -16.50
C PRO A 640 -0.54 -21.09 -16.26
N SER A 641 -0.78 -21.46 -15.00
CA SER A 641 -1.26 -22.80 -14.62
C SER A 641 -2.78 -22.94 -14.68
N LEU A 642 -3.49 -21.83 -14.93
CA LEU A 642 -4.94 -21.76 -14.90
C LEU A 642 -5.55 -22.67 -15.97
N ASP A 643 -6.38 -23.63 -15.55
CA ASP A 643 -7.05 -24.53 -16.48
C ASP A 643 -8.17 -23.80 -17.26
N LYS A 644 -8.52 -24.36 -18.42
CA LYS A 644 -9.51 -23.72 -19.32
C LYS A 644 -10.89 -23.57 -18.68
N GLN A 645 -11.29 -24.47 -17.78
CA GLN A 645 -12.61 -24.41 -17.14
C GLN A 645 -12.63 -23.28 -16.12
N THR A 646 -11.63 -23.19 -15.26
CA THR A 646 -11.51 -22.11 -14.26
C THR A 646 -11.34 -20.75 -14.92
N LEU A 647 -10.51 -20.63 -15.98
CA LEU A 647 -10.42 -19.40 -16.76
C LEU A 647 -11.79 -18.98 -17.32
N SER A 648 -12.53 -19.91 -17.91
CA SER A 648 -13.86 -19.62 -18.45
C SER A 648 -14.84 -19.19 -17.36
N ALA A 649 -14.73 -19.76 -16.16
CA ALA A 649 -15.54 -19.34 -15.01
C ALA A 649 -15.21 -17.90 -14.58
N TYR A 650 -13.93 -17.53 -14.49
CA TYR A 650 -13.52 -16.17 -14.13
C TYR A 650 -13.98 -15.14 -15.17
N LEU A 651 -13.82 -15.46 -16.46
CA LEU A 651 -14.32 -14.60 -17.54
C LEU A 651 -15.85 -14.50 -17.52
N SER A 652 -16.57 -15.60 -17.25
CA SER A 652 -18.03 -15.59 -17.13
C SER A 652 -18.50 -14.65 -16.02
N GLN A 653 -17.76 -14.61 -14.90
CA GLN A 653 -18.06 -13.75 -13.75
C GLN A 653 -17.71 -12.28 -14.03
N ALA A 654 -16.56 -12.00 -14.64
CA ALA A 654 -16.14 -10.63 -15.02
C ALA A 654 -17.02 -9.96 -16.07
N PHE A 655 -17.72 -10.74 -16.91
CA PHE A 655 -18.58 -10.20 -17.96
C PHE A 655 -20.07 -10.49 -17.74
N GLN A 656 -20.44 -11.24 -16.69
CA GLN A 656 -21.80 -11.70 -16.40
C GLN A 656 -22.45 -12.40 -17.61
N LEU A 657 -21.66 -13.24 -18.28
CA LEU A 657 -22.09 -14.04 -19.44
C LEU A 657 -22.10 -15.51 -19.04
N PRO A 658 -23.09 -16.32 -19.44
CA PRO A 658 -23.05 -17.76 -19.18
C PRO A 658 -21.86 -18.38 -19.92
N VAL A 659 -21.22 -19.38 -19.32
CA VAL A 659 -20.02 -20.04 -19.86
C VAL A 659 -20.23 -20.56 -21.30
N SER A 660 -21.46 -20.96 -21.63
CA SER A 660 -21.87 -21.41 -22.98
C SER A 660 -21.86 -20.31 -24.05
N GLU A 661 -21.92 -19.04 -23.66
CA GLU A 661 -21.95 -17.89 -24.56
C GLU A 661 -20.57 -17.21 -24.68
N LEU A 662 -19.55 -17.69 -23.97
CA LEU A 662 -18.19 -17.18 -24.09
C LEU A 662 -17.59 -17.56 -25.45
N PRO A 663 -17.04 -16.60 -26.22
CA PRO A 663 -16.41 -16.92 -27.50
C PRO A 663 -15.15 -17.79 -27.33
N LEU A 664 -14.93 -18.70 -28.29
CA LEU A 664 -13.74 -19.57 -28.34
C LEU A 664 -12.45 -18.75 -28.56
N GLU A 665 -11.29 -19.34 -28.23
CA GLU A 665 -9.96 -18.68 -28.24
C GLU A 665 -9.65 -17.90 -29.53
N ASP A 666 -10.12 -18.37 -30.68
CA ASP A 666 -9.85 -17.79 -32.00
C ASP A 666 -11.02 -16.96 -32.58
N ASP A 667 -12.06 -16.66 -31.79
CA ASP A 667 -13.23 -15.93 -32.26
C ASP A 667 -13.01 -14.41 -32.19
N ALA A 668 -13.09 -13.73 -33.33
CA ALA A 668 -12.94 -12.27 -33.44
C ALA A 668 -13.94 -11.49 -32.57
N LYS A 669 -15.05 -12.11 -32.15
CA LYS A 669 -16.04 -11.53 -31.24
C LYS A 669 -15.50 -11.22 -29.84
N GLN A 670 -14.34 -11.75 -29.43
CA GLN A 670 -13.75 -11.44 -28.13
C GLN A 670 -13.32 -9.97 -27.99
N GLU A 671 -13.01 -9.29 -29.09
CA GLU A 671 -12.66 -7.87 -29.09
C GLU A 671 -13.90 -6.96 -29.04
N GLU A 672 -15.08 -7.47 -29.40
CA GLU A 672 -16.34 -6.72 -29.38
C GLU A 672 -17.01 -6.69 -28.00
N ILE A 673 -16.69 -7.65 -27.13
CA ILE A 673 -17.23 -7.72 -25.76
C ILE A 673 -16.38 -6.86 -24.83
N VAL A 674 -16.94 -5.75 -24.39
CA VAL A 674 -16.26 -4.72 -23.62
C VAL A 674 -17.06 -4.37 -22.37
N ILE A 675 -16.35 -4.17 -21.26
CA ILE A 675 -16.91 -3.64 -20.01
C ILE A 675 -15.95 -2.66 -19.36
N LYS A 676 -16.47 -1.76 -18.52
CA LYS A 676 -15.63 -0.92 -17.66
C LYS A 676 -14.81 -1.78 -16.72
N PHE A 677 -13.52 -1.49 -16.63
CA PHE A 677 -12.59 -2.29 -15.83
C PHE A 677 -12.98 -2.36 -14.36
N GLN A 678 -13.40 -1.23 -13.77
CA GLN A 678 -13.91 -1.21 -12.40
C GLN A 678 -15.06 -2.20 -12.19
N THR A 679 -16.00 -2.28 -13.13
CA THR A 679 -17.16 -3.18 -13.02
C THR A 679 -16.75 -4.65 -13.11
N ALA A 680 -15.82 -4.99 -14.00
CA ALA A 680 -15.25 -6.34 -14.05
C ALA A 680 -14.55 -6.69 -12.73
N LEU A 681 -13.70 -5.79 -12.20
CA LEU A 681 -13.04 -6.00 -10.91
C LEU A 681 -14.03 -6.16 -9.76
N ASP A 682 -15.08 -5.34 -9.70
CA ASP A 682 -16.12 -5.44 -8.67
C ASP A 682 -16.78 -6.83 -8.71
N TRP A 683 -17.11 -7.35 -9.89
CA TRP A 683 -17.70 -8.69 -10.03
C TRP A 683 -16.71 -9.81 -9.71
N LEU A 684 -15.44 -9.67 -10.09
CA LEU A 684 -14.39 -10.60 -9.71
C LEU A 684 -14.16 -10.59 -8.18
N GLN A 685 -14.23 -9.41 -7.54
CA GLN A 685 -14.17 -9.27 -6.08
C GLN A 685 -15.34 -9.99 -5.39
N MET A 686 -16.53 -10.03 -5.99
CA MET A 686 -17.68 -10.76 -5.45
C MET A 686 -17.57 -12.28 -5.65
N ALA A 687 -16.72 -12.73 -6.59
CA ALA A 687 -16.62 -14.11 -7.01
C ALA A 687 -15.58 -14.94 -6.24
N ASP A 688 -15.60 -16.27 -6.42
CA ASP A 688 -14.58 -17.17 -5.89
C ASP A 688 -13.39 -17.21 -6.84
N ILE A 689 -12.39 -16.37 -6.57
CA ILE A 689 -11.19 -16.23 -7.40
C ILE A 689 -9.97 -16.42 -6.53
N LYS A 690 -9.09 -17.29 -6.99
CA LYS A 690 -7.84 -17.60 -6.32
C LYS A 690 -6.80 -17.99 -7.35
N ARG A 691 -5.54 -17.76 -7.00
CA ARG A 691 -4.39 -18.24 -7.75
C ARG A 691 -4.35 -19.77 -7.71
N VAL A 692 -4.13 -20.40 -8.86
CA VAL A 692 -4.04 -21.87 -9.04
C VAL A 692 -2.58 -22.33 -9.05
N GLY A 693 -1.66 -21.51 -9.54
CA GLY A 693 -0.25 -21.87 -9.72
C GLY A 693 0.76 -21.08 -8.90
N PRO A 694 1.99 -21.60 -8.75
CA PRO A 694 3.08 -20.84 -8.13
C PRO A 694 3.36 -19.59 -8.97
N ARG A 695 3.70 -18.50 -8.28
CA ARG A 695 4.15 -17.26 -8.93
C ARG A 695 5.45 -17.54 -9.68
N GLU A 696 5.50 -17.29 -10.99
CA GLU A 696 6.77 -17.23 -11.69
C GLU A 696 7.58 -16.07 -11.08
N LEU A 697 8.60 -16.41 -10.30
CA LEU A 697 9.59 -15.45 -9.85
C LEU A 697 10.25 -14.87 -11.11
N GLU A 698 10.20 -13.54 -11.25
CA GLU A 698 11.02 -12.86 -12.25
C GLU A 698 12.46 -13.40 -12.14
N PRO A 699 13.10 -13.77 -13.26
CA PRO A 699 14.48 -14.21 -13.23
C PRO A 699 15.31 -13.07 -12.62
N ALA A 700 15.92 -13.35 -11.47
CA ALA A 700 16.80 -12.42 -10.77
C ALA A 700 17.80 -11.82 -11.79
N SER A 701 17.64 -10.52 -12.05
CA SER A 701 18.50 -9.75 -12.94
C SER A 701 19.77 -9.30 -12.23
#